data_AF-E5VGF7-F1
#
_entry.id   AF-E5VGF7-F1
#
_cell.length_a   1.000
_cell.length_b   1.000
_cell.length_c   1.000
_cell.angle_alpha   90.00
_cell.angle_beta   90.00
_cell.angle_gamma   90.00
#
_symmetry.space_group_name_H-M   'P 1'
#
loop_
_entity.id
_entity.type
_entity.pdbx_description
1 polymer ?
#
loop_
_entity_poly.entity_id
_entity_poly.type
_entity_poly.pdbx_seq_one_letter_code
_entity_poly.pdbx_strand_id
1 'polypeptide(L)'
;MKLSKIIKKGIMMVLFVFLSLNFPNTHVNVQASVEAKEVIEQQLFGKDGKTSIDVSQYQLNKTETKQIVTELQKDYGTIGLMECTYQTDESGSVQTIKVQTDESLKSVISEINEIEEKTDADDSQEKLKQQVISDYVKLQKYYEANPDYFGVAVPYFADKDTEETPLGAIIELAELDENNLNLNQLDQTILGIKYSLEMYVKNYGENLLKIKDEILSKTDDDMSEIEKLLVVHDALANRTSFDTDYLEENGNGGSGFLSSTVFGALNNKKAICLGYAAAYAYLVQNMHPEIYKHADGTWKTKEEVGDDYIIDYSKYTNGNPHYMNVVKINGNWYYLDPSFDDSKIDEVARLRTQTDGNCSHRFFLYTEGNMETWLNLSSNKIDGAYKEKCVDTNYSNEWYTNVSSEISHDDQAWYYVKPQVVPESQVFGVIGNYKYIDKKDQLVMRQRENGKMQTLIDYESGQVYNTDGILMETNEEIKEEYQRDIVYNKVYPALQHSASLYNGSLYFNLGNKIYAYSLKDASVVKIKEYNKLYIKKDNAISPIREGFFLTDKAGDNTNYNFVEHPIAGLSIKDDGKMYVSLATNLSSMYSYEREALNYVPYYGSLGETLMSNNAQFKKCANAKEMIDMTHLIGDDHEYETVKVDPTCLRKGFSEERCKVCGRIKERTCKVTDDKVDHHYIYDSQVKKYRCTFCNQVVSDALEHNYKKPEFIWSDDKKSCEASFVCSSCGNIEKVECEITSKVIKKSNCIEEGIEEYTAKCKFQGKFYNDNRAKMIARLTPDVSLEETKLTVHVTEGKEIDLNSNYPNDYIKSLKAAKNGIVRVKGNEIYGEKPGKVVITVTTKSNMKLSCVVTVEKADVSLSKKTLTLIAKNTYKLTVIKKISSDSISKWISSNKKVVTVDRNGKITAKSKGTCYITVIMKSGASAKVKVTVQKKVVIKKLKLNVKTVVLRGIGKNYQLKVKKIPVKANEKIIYKTSRSKIATVSNQGKITAKKRGTCVITVIGGKKKARVKITVK
;
A
#
# COMPACT_ATOMS: atom_id res chain seq x y z
N MET A 1 5.57 -68.13 -7.05
CA MET A 1 5.12 -68.62 -8.37
C MET A 1 4.58 -70.05 -8.43
N LYS A 2 5.15 -71.08 -7.78
CA LYS A 2 4.63 -72.47 -7.94
C LYS A 2 3.29 -72.76 -7.24
N LEU A 3 3.00 -72.16 -6.08
CA LEU A 3 1.80 -72.49 -5.30
C LEU A 3 0.50 -71.82 -5.83
N SER A 4 0.56 -70.58 -6.33
CA SER A 4 -0.62 -69.89 -6.89
C SER A 4 -1.02 -70.41 -8.28
N LYS A 5 -0.06 -70.86 -9.10
CA LYS A 5 -0.31 -71.56 -10.37
C LYS A 5 -0.99 -72.93 -10.16
N ILE A 6 -0.70 -73.63 -9.06
CA ILE A 6 -1.32 -74.92 -8.71
C ILE A 6 -2.77 -74.73 -8.24
N ILE A 7 -3.04 -73.68 -7.44
CA ILE A 7 -4.38 -73.39 -6.93
C ILE A 7 -5.32 -72.90 -8.05
N LYS A 8 -4.84 -72.06 -8.99
CA LYS A 8 -5.62 -71.68 -10.19
C LYS A 8 -5.91 -72.87 -11.11
N LYS A 9 -4.95 -73.78 -11.32
CA LYS A 9 -5.19 -75.04 -12.06
C LYS A 9 -6.23 -75.93 -11.37
N GLY A 10 -6.21 -76.03 -10.04
CA GLY A 10 -7.17 -76.82 -9.27
C GLY A 10 -8.60 -76.30 -9.34
N ILE A 11 -8.82 -74.98 -9.28
CA ILE A 11 -10.14 -74.37 -9.36
C ILE A 11 -10.73 -74.47 -10.78
N MET A 12 -9.89 -74.33 -11.82
CA MET A 12 -10.31 -74.46 -13.22
C MET A 12 -10.72 -75.90 -13.57
N MET A 13 -10.08 -76.90 -12.94
CA MET A 13 -10.38 -78.32 -13.12
C MET A 13 -11.74 -78.72 -12.50
N VAL A 14 -12.14 -78.06 -11.41
CA VAL A 14 -13.46 -78.27 -10.78
C VAL A 14 -14.59 -77.63 -11.60
N LEU A 15 -14.34 -76.48 -12.25
CA LEU A 15 -15.26 -75.89 -13.22
C LEU A 15 -15.43 -76.79 -14.47
N PHE A 16 -14.36 -77.48 -14.86
CA PHE A 16 -14.29 -78.43 -15.98
C PHE A 16 -15.24 -79.62 -15.85
N VAL A 17 -15.43 -80.14 -14.62
CA VAL A 17 -16.37 -81.24 -14.34
C VAL A 17 -17.83 -80.76 -14.32
N PHE A 18 -18.07 -79.50 -13.95
CA PHE A 18 -19.42 -78.94 -13.89
C PHE A 18 -20.00 -78.52 -15.26
N LEU A 19 -19.14 -78.08 -16.18
CA LEU A 19 -19.55 -77.66 -17.53
C LEU A 19 -19.75 -78.83 -18.51
N SER A 20 -18.98 -79.92 -18.36
CA SER A 20 -19.10 -81.12 -19.20
C SER A 20 -20.34 -81.98 -18.93
N LEU A 21 -21.01 -81.79 -17.79
CA LEU A 21 -22.23 -82.54 -17.42
C LEU A 21 -23.54 -81.88 -17.89
N ASN A 22 -23.53 -80.63 -18.36
CA ASN A 22 -24.76 -79.86 -18.65
C ASN A 22 -25.02 -79.50 -20.12
N PHE A 23 -24.07 -79.72 -21.05
CA PHE A 23 -24.25 -79.38 -22.48
C PHE A 23 -23.65 -80.45 -23.41
N PRO A 24 -24.44 -81.44 -23.88
CA PRO A 24 -23.90 -82.58 -24.63
C PRO A 24 -23.50 -82.30 -26.10
N ASN A 25 -23.76 -81.11 -26.66
CA ASN A 25 -23.68 -80.86 -28.11
C ASN A 25 -22.89 -79.61 -28.54
N THR A 26 -22.00 -79.09 -27.70
CA THR A 26 -21.01 -78.09 -28.13
C THR A 26 -19.64 -78.59 -27.71
N HIS A 27 -18.89 -79.16 -28.65
CA HIS A 27 -17.47 -79.46 -28.49
C HIS A 27 -16.69 -78.13 -28.48
N VAL A 28 -16.86 -77.32 -27.43
CA VAL A 28 -15.89 -76.29 -27.11
C VAL A 28 -14.68 -77.03 -26.56
N ASN A 29 -13.57 -77.01 -27.30
CA ASN A 29 -12.32 -77.55 -26.80
C ASN A 29 -11.77 -76.55 -25.76
N VAL A 30 -12.33 -76.58 -24.54
CA VAL A 30 -12.07 -75.59 -23.48
C VAL A 30 -10.58 -75.57 -23.12
N GLN A 31 -9.91 -76.72 -23.12
CA GLN A 31 -8.47 -76.81 -22.88
C GLN A 31 -7.67 -76.13 -24.01
N ALA A 32 -7.99 -76.43 -25.27
CA ALA A 32 -7.33 -75.78 -26.41
C ALA A 32 -7.64 -74.28 -26.49
N SER A 33 -8.82 -73.83 -26.06
CA SER A 33 -9.18 -72.41 -26.02
C SER A 33 -8.37 -71.65 -24.96
N VAL A 34 -8.12 -72.26 -23.79
CA VAL A 34 -7.27 -71.66 -22.75
C VAL A 34 -5.81 -71.63 -23.18
N GLU A 35 -5.30 -72.71 -23.76
CA GLU A 35 -3.92 -72.77 -24.26
C GLU A 35 -3.70 -71.84 -25.47
N ALA A 36 -4.68 -71.73 -26.37
CA ALA A 36 -4.67 -70.76 -27.46
C ALA A 36 -4.71 -69.33 -26.93
N LYS A 37 -5.50 -69.03 -25.89
CA LYS A 37 -5.53 -67.71 -25.26
C LYS A 37 -4.16 -67.31 -24.73
N GLU A 38 -3.47 -68.17 -23.98
CA GLU A 38 -2.11 -67.89 -23.48
C GLU A 38 -1.10 -67.63 -24.63
N VAL A 39 -1.18 -68.40 -25.72
CA VAL A 39 -0.26 -68.23 -26.86
C VAL A 39 -0.58 -67.02 -27.71
N ILE A 40 -1.86 -66.75 -27.96
CA ILE A 40 -2.30 -65.54 -28.66
C ILE A 40 -1.90 -64.32 -27.83
N GLU A 41 -2.13 -64.31 -26.53
CA GLU A 41 -1.72 -63.23 -25.61
C GLU A 41 -0.21 -62.98 -25.69
N GLN A 42 0.60 -64.04 -25.54
CA GLN A 42 2.06 -63.90 -25.57
C GLN A 42 2.61 -63.46 -26.94
N GLN A 43 2.05 -63.96 -28.03
CA GLN A 43 2.55 -63.61 -29.38
C GLN A 43 1.99 -62.28 -29.89
N LEU A 44 0.80 -61.87 -29.45
CA LEU A 44 0.17 -60.62 -29.85
C LEU A 44 0.69 -59.42 -29.03
N PHE A 45 0.96 -59.60 -27.73
CA PHE A 45 1.34 -58.53 -26.80
C PHE A 45 2.73 -58.69 -26.16
N GLY A 46 3.50 -59.72 -26.54
CA GLY A 46 4.88 -59.90 -26.09
C GLY A 46 5.87 -58.91 -26.74
N LYS A 47 7.15 -59.02 -26.33
CA LYS A 47 8.24 -58.06 -26.63
C LYS A 47 8.37 -57.63 -28.12
N ASP A 48 7.97 -58.51 -29.06
CA ASP A 48 8.07 -58.28 -30.51
C ASP A 48 6.74 -58.54 -31.26
N GLY A 49 5.58 -58.23 -30.65
CA GLY A 49 4.21 -58.46 -31.15
C GLY A 49 4.12 -58.91 -32.62
N LYS A 50 3.81 -60.19 -32.86
CA LYS A 50 3.95 -60.78 -34.19
C LYS A 50 2.84 -60.32 -35.13
N THR A 51 3.21 -59.98 -36.35
CA THR A 51 2.28 -59.73 -37.48
C THR A 51 1.57 -61.00 -37.97
N SER A 52 1.99 -62.18 -37.48
CA SER A 52 1.44 -63.48 -37.84
C SER A 52 1.60 -64.46 -36.68
N ILE A 53 0.47 -65.03 -36.21
CA ILE A 53 0.41 -65.96 -35.07
C ILE A 53 -0.13 -67.30 -35.58
N ASP A 54 0.65 -68.37 -35.42
CA ASP A 54 0.22 -69.74 -35.74
C ASP A 54 -0.61 -70.32 -34.59
N VAL A 55 -1.84 -70.72 -34.91
CA VAL A 55 -2.79 -71.33 -33.98
C VAL A 55 -3.33 -72.67 -34.50
N SER A 56 -2.74 -73.21 -35.56
CA SER A 56 -3.17 -74.45 -36.24
C SER A 56 -3.31 -75.65 -35.30
N GLN A 57 -2.44 -75.75 -34.29
CA GLN A 57 -2.44 -76.84 -33.30
C GLN A 57 -3.66 -76.85 -32.37
N TYR A 58 -4.40 -75.75 -32.26
CA TYR A 58 -5.53 -75.62 -31.33
C TYR A 58 -6.88 -75.99 -31.94
N GLN A 59 -6.94 -76.10 -33.27
CA GLN A 59 -8.14 -76.51 -34.02
C GLN A 59 -9.40 -75.68 -33.71
N LEU A 60 -9.24 -74.36 -33.52
CA LEU A 60 -10.32 -73.43 -33.19
C LEU A 60 -10.98 -72.86 -34.45
N ASN A 61 -12.30 -72.67 -34.42
CA ASN A 61 -13.00 -72.00 -35.52
C ASN A 61 -12.89 -70.47 -35.42
N LYS A 62 -13.20 -69.76 -36.51
CA LYS A 62 -13.09 -68.29 -36.59
C LYS A 62 -13.84 -67.54 -35.49
N THR A 63 -15.00 -68.03 -35.06
CA THR A 63 -15.81 -67.37 -34.02
C THR A 63 -15.14 -67.47 -32.65
N GLU A 64 -14.64 -68.66 -32.31
CA GLU A 64 -13.92 -68.92 -31.05
C GLU A 64 -12.61 -68.13 -30.99
N THR A 65 -11.81 -68.17 -32.06
CA THR A 65 -10.56 -67.41 -32.14
C THR A 65 -10.82 -65.89 -32.10
N LYS A 66 -11.87 -65.41 -32.78
CA LYS A 66 -12.25 -64.00 -32.72
C LYS A 66 -12.70 -63.57 -31.34
N GLN A 67 -13.44 -64.40 -30.60
CA GLN A 67 -13.82 -64.11 -29.21
C GLN A 67 -12.58 -64.01 -28.30
N ILE A 68 -11.63 -64.94 -28.41
CA ILE A 68 -10.38 -64.90 -27.65
C ILE A 68 -9.59 -63.62 -27.95
N VAL A 69 -9.40 -63.30 -29.24
CA VAL A 69 -8.70 -62.07 -29.66
C VAL A 69 -9.45 -60.83 -29.20
N THR A 70 -10.77 -60.79 -29.30
CA THR A 70 -11.58 -59.63 -28.87
C THR A 70 -11.53 -59.45 -27.35
N GLU A 71 -11.58 -60.52 -26.57
CA GLU A 71 -11.41 -60.46 -25.12
C GLU A 71 -10.01 -59.95 -24.77
N LEU A 72 -8.96 -60.48 -25.40
CA LEU A 72 -7.60 -60.01 -25.15
C LEU A 72 -7.44 -58.54 -25.58
N GLN A 73 -7.93 -58.15 -26.76
CA GLN A 73 -7.93 -56.74 -27.17
C GLN A 73 -8.74 -55.86 -26.21
N LYS A 74 -9.80 -56.39 -25.59
CA LYS A 74 -10.56 -55.68 -24.56
C LYS A 74 -9.76 -55.52 -23.27
N ASP A 75 -9.16 -56.61 -22.81
CA ASP A 75 -8.35 -56.68 -21.59
C ASP A 75 -7.11 -55.77 -21.69
N TYR A 76 -6.57 -55.61 -22.92
CA TYR A 76 -5.41 -54.78 -23.24
C TYR A 76 -5.77 -53.40 -23.84
N GLY A 77 -7.06 -53.09 -24.01
CA GLY A 77 -7.52 -51.81 -24.55
C GLY A 77 -7.28 -51.56 -26.05
N THR A 78 -6.75 -52.53 -26.80
CA THR A 78 -6.33 -52.39 -28.21
C THR A 78 -7.43 -52.65 -29.25
N ILE A 79 -8.70 -52.78 -28.83
CA ILE A 79 -9.83 -52.96 -29.76
C ILE A 79 -9.85 -51.82 -30.80
N GLY A 80 -9.78 -52.15 -32.09
CA GLY A 80 -9.84 -51.16 -33.19
C GLY A 80 -8.50 -50.54 -33.59
N LEU A 81 -7.39 -50.89 -32.91
CA LEU A 81 -6.03 -50.43 -33.27
C LEU A 81 -5.13 -51.53 -33.84
N MET A 82 -5.57 -52.77 -33.67
CA MET A 82 -4.97 -53.95 -34.28
C MET A 82 -6.06 -54.67 -35.07
N GLU A 83 -5.95 -54.68 -36.38
CA GLU A 83 -6.82 -55.45 -37.24
C GLU A 83 -6.32 -56.90 -37.31
N CYS A 84 -7.13 -57.82 -36.83
CA CYS A 84 -6.84 -59.26 -36.86
C CYS A 84 -7.67 -59.93 -37.96
N THR A 85 -7.00 -60.47 -38.98
CA THR A 85 -7.62 -61.31 -40.01
C THR A 85 -7.28 -62.78 -39.77
N TYR A 86 -8.24 -63.68 -40.01
CA TYR A 86 -8.17 -65.08 -39.62
C TYR A 86 -8.15 -65.97 -40.87
N GLN A 87 -7.04 -66.69 -41.08
CA GLN A 87 -6.87 -67.62 -42.20
C GLN A 87 -7.21 -69.04 -41.73
N THR A 88 -8.14 -69.70 -42.43
CA THR A 88 -8.65 -71.03 -42.08
C THR A 88 -8.24 -72.10 -43.11
N ASP A 89 -8.16 -73.36 -42.67
CA ASP A 89 -8.06 -74.52 -43.57
C ASP A 89 -9.43 -74.93 -44.15
N GLU A 90 -9.44 -76.00 -44.94
CA GLU A 90 -10.66 -76.57 -45.55
C GLU A 90 -11.70 -77.06 -44.53
N SER A 91 -11.29 -77.32 -43.28
CA SER A 91 -12.18 -77.74 -42.19
C SER A 91 -12.82 -76.56 -41.44
N GLY A 92 -12.42 -75.32 -41.76
CA GLY A 92 -12.87 -74.11 -41.08
C GLY A 92 -12.08 -73.77 -39.81
N SER A 93 -10.99 -74.50 -39.57
CA SER A 93 -10.08 -74.32 -38.43
C SER A 93 -9.07 -73.21 -38.74
N VAL A 94 -8.93 -72.23 -37.84
CA VAL A 94 -7.99 -71.11 -37.99
C VAL A 94 -6.58 -71.65 -37.88
N GLN A 95 -5.80 -71.47 -38.94
CA GLN A 95 -4.39 -71.84 -39.00
C GLN A 95 -3.53 -70.68 -38.53
N THR A 96 -3.86 -69.47 -38.96
CA THR A 96 -3.03 -68.29 -38.72
C THR A 96 -3.90 -67.06 -38.48
N ILE A 97 -3.51 -66.27 -37.48
CA ILE A 97 -4.03 -64.92 -37.24
C ILE A 97 -3.02 -63.94 -37.82
N LYS A 98 -3.44 -63.15 -38.80
CA LYS A 98 -2.67 -62.05 -39.36
C LYS A 98 -3.04 -60.77 -38.62
N VAL A 99 -2.04 -60.03 -38.19
CA VAL A 99 -2.20 -58.85 -37.35
C VAL A 99 -1.63 -57.66 -38.09
N GLN A 100 -2.47 -56.66 -38.31
CA GLN A 100 -2.07 -55.36 -38.83
C GLN A 100 -2.26 -54.35 -37.70
N THR A 101 -1.15 -53.79 -37.21
CA THR A 101 -1.17 -52.77 -36.16
C THR A 101 -0.93 -51.40 -36.78
N ASP A 102 -1.64 -50.41 -36.25
CA ASP A 102 -1.38 -49.00 -36.53
C ASP A 102 0.12 -48.67 -36.31
N GLU A 103 0.76 -47.97 -37.24
CA GLU A 103 2.19 -47.62 -37.17
C GLU A 103 2.50 -46.72 -35.96
N SER A 104 1.59 -45.82 -35.57
CA SER A 104 1.73 -44.95 -34.39
C SER A 104 1.76 -45.78 -33.10
N LEU A 105 0.88 -46.78 -33.00
CA LEU A 105 0.85 -47.69 -31.85
C LEU A 105 2.11 -48.56 -31.78
N LYS A 106 2.69 -48.98 -32.92
CA LYS A 106 3.97 -49.70 -32.93
C LYS A 106 5.11 -48.86 -32.35
N SER A 107 5.18 -47.58 -32.73
CA SER A 107 6.17 -46.64 -32.18
C SER A 107 6.01 -46.50 -30.67
N VAL A 108 4.78 -46.21 -30.21
CA VAL A 108 4.47 -46.04 -28.79
C VAL A 108 4.86 -47.26 -27.97
N ILE A 109 4.56 -48.47 -28.48
CA ILE A 109 4.96 -49.72 -27.81
C ILE A 109 6.49 -49.83 -27.73
N SER A 110 7.20 -49.48 -28.79
CA SER A 110 8.67 -49.47 -28.81
C SER A 110 9.26 -48.51 -27.76
N GLU A 111 8.75 -47.29 -27.70
CA GLU A 111 9.19 -46.25 -26.75
C GLU A 111 8.91 -46.65 -25.30
N ILE A 112 7.73 -47.24 -25.03
CA ILE A 112 7.37 -47.75 -23.70
C ILE A 112 8.33 -48.87 -23.28
N ASN A 113 8.71 -49.76 -24.23
CA ASN A 113 9.70 -50.80 -23.95
C ASN A 113 11.05 -50.20 -23.56
N GLU A 114 11.50 -49.14 -24.23
CA GLU A 114 12.77 -48.46 -23.91
C GLU A 114 12.75 -47.79 -22.52
N ILE A 115 11.62 -47.20 -22.13
CA ILE A 115 11.44 -46.61 -20.80
C ILE A 115 11.45 -47.70 -19.72
N GLU A 116 10.81 -48.84 -19.98
CA GLU A 116 10.79 -49.99 -19.07
C GLU A 116 12.21 -50.53 -18.81
N GLU A 117 13.04 -50.67 -19.85
CA GLU A 117 14.41 -51.20 -19.75
C GLU A 117 15.36 -50.34 -18.89
N LYS A 118 15.00 -49.08 -18.62
CA LYS A 118 15.72 -48.20 -17.68
C LYS A 118 15.41 -48.51 -16.21
N THR A 119 14.47 -49.41 -15.92
CA THR A 119 14.00 -49.76 -14.56
C THR A 119 14.09 -51.26 -14.29
N ASP A 120 14.28 -51.68 -13.02
CA ASP A 120 14.34 -53.11 -12.66
C ASP A 120 12.97 -53.79 -12.92
N ALA A 121 12.91 -54.64 -13.95
CA ALA A 121 11.67 -55.29 -14.40
C ALA A 121 11.16 -56.37 -13.42
N ASP A 122 9.89 -56.28 -13.02
CA ASP A 122 9.16 -57.32 -12.29
C ASP A 122 7.73 -57.54 -12.86
N ASP A 123 7.00 -58.54 -12.35
CA ASP A 123 5.62 -58.87 -12.79
C ASP A 123 4.62 -57.69 -12.63
N SER A 124 4.96 -56.64 -11.86
CA SER A 124 4.15 -55.44 -11.69
C SER A 124 4.42 -54.38 -12.77
N GLN A 125 5.65 -54.31 -13.30
CA GLN A 125 6.03 -53.42 -14.41
C GLN A 125 5.35 -53.82 -15.72
N GLU A 126 5.28 -55.11 -16.04
CA GLU A 126 4.60 -55.57 -17.27
C GLU A 126 3.11 -55.19 -17.27
N LYS A 127 2.42 -55.25 -16.11
CA LYS A 127 1.02 -54.79 -16.01
C LYS A 127 0.88 -53.28 -16.19
N LEU A 128 1.80 -52.52 -15.62
CA LEU A 128 1.81 -51.06 -15.72
C LEU A 128 2.04 -50.63 -17.16
N LYS A 129 2.96 -51.27 -17.88
CA LYS A 129 3.16 -51.09 -19.31
C LYS A 129 1.89 -51.28 -20.13
N GLN A 130 1.17 -52.40 -19.91
CA GLN A 130 -0.09 -52.64 -20.62
C GLN A 130 -1.16 -51.60 -20.26
N GLN A 131 -1.14 -51.09 -19.02
CA GLN A 131 -2.00 -49.99 -18.60
C GLN A 131 -1.66 -48.68 -19.33
N VAL A 132 -0.38 -48.31 -19.42
CA VAL A 132 0.10 -47.10 -20.14
C VAL A 132 -0.34 -47.15 -21.60
N ILE A 133 -0.14 -48.30 -22.27
CA ILE A 133 -0.61 -48.52 -23.65
C ILE A 133 -2.12 -48.33 -23.72
N SER A 134 -2.88 -48.97 -22.83
CA SER A 134 -4.35 -48.86 -22.79
C SER A 134 -4.82 -47.41 -22.62
N ASP A 135 -4.15 -46.62 -21.79
CA ASP A 135 -4.53 -45.23 -21.51
C ASP A 135 -4.12 -44.28 -22.64
N TYR A 136 -2.98 -44.51 -23.30
CA TYR A 136 -2.60 -43.82 -24.53
C TYR A 136 -3.67 -44.01 -25.61
N VAL A 137 -4.11 -45.26 -25.80
CA VAL A 137 -5.16 -45.61 -26.75
C VAL A 137 -6.49 -44.91 -26.44
N LYS A 138 -6.84 -44.79 -25.16
CA LYS A 138 -8.05 -44.06 -24.75
C LYS A 138 -7.93 -42.56 -25.04
N LEU A 139 -6.74 -41.98 -24.86
CA LEU A 139 -6.48 -40.58 -25.21
C LEU A 139 -6.63 -40.37 -26.72
N GLN A 140 -5.99 -41.20 -27.54
CA GLN A 140 -6.06 -41.14 -29.01
C GLN A 140 -7.50 -41.21 -29.51
N LYS A 141 -8.25 -42.25 -29.09
CA LYS A 141 -9.66 -42.42 -29.48
C LYS A 141 -10.55 -41.29 -29.01
N TYR A 142 -10.28 -40.73 -27.82
CA TYR A 142 -11.05 -39.60 -27.34
C TYR A 142 -10.86 -38.39 -28.27
N TYR A 143 -9.63 -38.11 -28.69
CA TYR A 143 -9.35 -37.01 -29.62
C TYR A 143 -10.04 -37.24 -30.97
N GLU A 144 -9.83 -38.42 -31.57
CA GLU A 144 -10.41 -38.81 -32.88
C GLU A 144 -11.94 -38.82 -32.88
N ALA A 145 -12.58 -39.14 -31.76
CA ALA A 145 -14.03 -39.14 -31.62
C ALA A 145 -14.64 -37.73 -31.44
N ASN A 146 -13.82 -36.69 -31.28
CA ASN A 146 -14.25 -35.32 -31.00
C ASN A 146 -13.73 -34.28 -32.01
N PRO A 147 -13.83 -34.52 -33.33
CA PRO A 147 -13.24 -33.65 -34.36
C PRO A 147 -13.91 -32.27 -34.43
N ASP A 148 -15.12 -32.10 -33.91
CA ASP A 148 -15.77 -30.79 -33.78
C ASP A 148 -14.96 -29.79 -32.94
N TYR A 149 -14.10 -30.27 -32.04
CA TYR A 149 -13.28 -29.43 -31.17
C TYR A 149 -11.80 -29.48 -31.54
N PHE A 150 -11.36 -30.52 -32.23
CA PHE A 150 -9.94 -30.82 -32.44
C PHE A 150 -9.51 -30.85 -33.91
N GLY A 151 -10.46 -30.96 -34.84
CA GLY A 151 -10.17 -31.25 -36.24
C GLY A 151 -9.77 -32.71 -36.49
N VAL A 152 -9.32 -32.96 -37.71
CA VAL A 152 -8.93 -34.27 -38.27
C VAL A 152 -7.43 -34.34 -38.56
N ALA A 153 -6.80 -33.22 -38.97
CA ALA A 153 -5.37 -33.15 -39.24
C ALA A 153 -4.58 -33.08 -37.92
N VAL A 154 -4.37 -34.29 -37.40
CA VAL A 154 -3.38 -34.80 -36.44
C VAL A 154 -3.29 -34.17 -35.05
N PRO A 155 -3.46 -34.97 -33.97
CA PRO A 155 -2.99 -34.56 -32.66
C PRO A 155 -1.46 -34.52 -32.68
N TYR A 156 -0.88 -33.45 -32.16
CA TYR A 156 0.57 -33.30 -31.95
C TYR A 156 1.25 -34.57 -31.36
N PHE A 157 0.50 -35.32 -30.55
CA PHE A 157 0.90 -36.56 -29.88
C PHE A 157 0.53 -37.87 -30.58
N ALA A 158 0.12 -37.84 -31.86
CA ALA A 158 -0.17 -39.04 -32.64
C ALA A 158 0.35 -38.99 -34.07
N ASP A 159 1.12 -37.97 -34.46
CA ASP A 159 1.71 -37.97 -35.80
C ASP A 159 2.97 -38.83 -35.88
N LYS A 160 3.11 -39.46 -37.04
CA LYS A 160 4.18 -40.39 -37.42
C LYS A 160 5.16 -39.77 -38.41
N ASP A 161 4.85 -38.58 -38.93
CA ASP A 161 5.59 -37.94 -40.01
C ASP A 161 6.54 -36.82 -39.49
N THR A 162 6.62 -36.64 -38.17
CA THR A 162 7.67 -35.84 -37.47
C THR A 162 8.81 -36.75 -37.02
N GLU A 163 10.05 -36.24 -36.86
CA GLU A 163 11.15 -37.04 -36.27
C GLU A 163 10.85 -37.43 -34.81
N GLU A 164 9.94 -36.70 -34.17
CA GLU A 164 9.39 -37.08 -32.87
C GLU A 164 8.31 -38.15 -32.96
N THR A 165 8.48 -39.12 -32.08
CA THR A 165 7.57 -40.21 -31.86
C THR A 165 6.34 -39.77 -31.03
N PRO A 166 5.20 -40.49 -31.08
CA PRO A 166 3.98 -40.05 -30.42
C PRO A 166 4.09 -39.80 -28.90
N LEU A 167 4.96 -40.52 -28.17
CA LEU A 167 5.20 -40.21 -26.75
C LEU A 167 6.21 -39.08 -26.55
N GLY A 168 7.15 -38.87 -27.47
CA GLY A 168 8.06 -37.72 -27.45
C GLY A 168 7.29 -36.40 -27.37
N ALA A 169 6.23 -36.27 -28.17
CA ALA A 169 5.33 -35.12 -28.14
C ALA A 169 4.60 -34.95 -26.79
N ILE A 170 4.17 -36.04 -26.13
CA ILE A 170 3.55 -36.00 -24.79
C ILE A 170 4.58 -35.59 -23.73
N ILE A 171 5.79 -36.12 -23.83
CA ILE A 171 6.90 -35.83 -22.93
C ILE A 171 7.28 -34.35 -23.04
N GLU A 172 7.37 -33.82 -24.25
CA GLU A 172 7.67 -32.42 -24.51
C GLU A 172 6.55 -31.49 -24.01
N LEU A 173 5.28 -31.83 -24.31
CA LEU A 173 4.10 -31.09 -23.83
C LEU A 173 4.01 -31.01 -22.30
N ALA A 174 4.39 -32.09 -21.62
CA ALA A 174 4.33 -32.23 -20.17
C ALA A 174 5.68 -31.99 -19.47
N GLU A 175 6.71 -31.59 -20.22
CA GLU A 175 8.09 -31.34 -19.76
C GLU A 175 8.67 -32.45 -18.90
N LEU A 176 8.41 -33.69 -19.28
CA LEU A 176 8.95 -34.82 -18.54
C LEU A 176 10.45 -34.95 -18.84
N ASP A 177 11.26 -35.15 -17.79
CA ASP A 177 12.68 -35.45 -17.97
C ASP A 177 12.84 -36.87 -18.53
N GLU A 178 13.08 -36.99 -19.84
CA GLU A 178 13.28 -38.26 -20.55
C GLU A 178 14.34 -39.19 -19.92
N ASN A 179 15.33 -38.62 -19.23
CA ASN A 179 16.40 -39.40 -18.60
C ASN A 179 15.95 -40.06 -17.30
N ASN A 180 14.95 -39.47 -16.63
CA ASN A 180 14.42 -39.93 -15.34
C ASN A 180 12.96 -40.41 -15.42
N LEU A 181 12.39 -40.42 -16.62
CA LEU A 181 11.01 -40.85 -16.88
C LEU A 181 10.81 -42.32 -16.54
N ASN A 182 9.70 -42.62 -15.85
CA ASN A 182 9.24 -43.98 -15.62
C ASN A 182 7.77 -44.17 -16.04
N LEU A 183 7.35 -45.42 -16.16
CA LEU A 183 6.02 -45.79 -16.64
C LEU A 183 4.87 -45.21 -15.80
N ASN A 184 5.03 -45.05 -14.47
CA ASN A 184 3.99 -44.46 -13.63
C ASN A 184 3.80 -42.97 -13.94
N GLN A 185 4.90 -42.24 -14.12
CA GLN A 185 4.84 -40.81 -14.49
C GLN A 185 4.19 -40.63 -15.86
N LEU A 186 4.54 -41.48 -16.82
CA LEU A 186 3.96 -41.44 -18.16
C LEU A 186 2.46 -41.76 -18.14
N ASP A 187 2.05 -42.82 -17.44
CA ASP A 187 0.63 -43.20 -17.25
C ASP A 187 -0.21 -42.06 -16.68
N GLN A 188 0.24 -41.48 -15.56
CA GLN A 188 -0.47 -40.37 -14.91
C GLN A 188 -0.54 -39.13 -15.79
N THR A 189 0.48 -38.87 -16.60
CA THR A 189 0.51 -37.75 -17.56
C THR A 189 -0.52 -37.96 -18.67
N ILE A 190 -0.54 -39.14 -19.29
CA ILE A 190 -1.50 -39.49 -20.35
C ILE A 190 -2.94 -39.38 -19.83
N LEU A 191 -3.21 -39.92 -18.64
CA LEU A 191 -4.52 -39.79 -17.99
C LEU A 191 -4.86 -38.33 -17.69
N GLY A 192 -3.91 -37.55 -17.17
CA GLY A 192 -4.07 -36.13 -16.89
C GLY A 192 -4.44 -35.32 -18.14
N ILE A 193 -3.76 -35.57 -19.26
CA ILE A 193 -4.04 -34.97 -20.56
C ILE A 193 -5.46 -35.33 -21.02
N LYS A 194 -5.81 -36.63 -21.02
CA LYS A 194 -7.15 -37.09 -21.42
C LYS A 194 -8.25 -36.43 -20.61
N TYR A 195 -8.16 -36.45 -19.27
CA TYR A 195 -9.17 -35.84 -18.41
C TYR A 195 -9.22 -34.31 -18.56
N SER A 196 -8.08 -33.67 -18.83
CA SER A 196 -8.05 -32.23 -19.09
C SER A 196 -8.78 -31.89 -20.39
N LEU A 197 -8.54 -32.63 -21.48
CA LEU A 197 -9.27 -32.46 -22.74
C LEU A 197 -10.77 -32.69 -22.57
N GLU A 198 -11.19 -33.73 -21.83
CA GLU A 198 -12.59 -33.97 -21.49
C GLU A 198 -13.23 -32.79 -20.75
N MET A 199 -12.50 -32.20 -19.80
CA MET A 199 -12.97 -31.02 -19.08
C MET A 199 -12.99 -29.77 -19.94
N TYR A 200 -12.04 -29.60 -20.86
CA TYR A 200 -12.01 -28.46 -21.78
C TYR A 200 -13.17 -28.51 -22.76
N VAL A 201 -13.43 -29.68 -23.37
CA VAL A 201 -14.63 -29.87 -24.21
C VAL A 201 -15.89 -29.58 -23.42
N LYS A 202 -16.01 -30.13 -22.20
CA LYS A 202 -17.19 -29.93 -21.36
C LYS A 202 -17.43 -28.47 -20.95
N ASN A 203 -16.36 -27.73 -20.63
CA ASN A 203 -16.48 -26.38 -20.05
C ASN A 203 -16.39 -25.26 -21.09
N TYR A 204 -15.67 -25.49 -22.20
CA TYR A 204 -15.36 -24.49 -23.21
C TYR A 204 -15.87 -24.85 -24.61
N GLY A 205 -16.32 -26.09 -24.85
CA GLY A 205 -16.70 -26.58 -26.18
C GLY A 205 -17.79 -25.75 -26.87
N GLU A 206 -18.90 -25.46 -26.19
CA GLU A 206 -19.98 -24.64 -26.79
C GLU A 206 -19.51 -23.23 -27.18
N ASN A 207 -18.62 -22.64 -26.38
CA ASN A 207 -18.08 -21.32 -26.64
C ASN A 207 -17.04 -21.37 -27.77
N LEU A 208 -16.20 -22.41 -27.81
CA LEU A 208 -15.27 -22.66 -28.91
C LEU A 208 -16.00 -22.67 -30.27
N LEU A 209 -17.11 -23.41 -30.35
CA LEU A 209 -17.88 -23.51 -31.60
C LEU A 209 -18.41 -22.15 -32.06
N LYS A 210 -18.95 -21.34 -31.13
CA LYS A 210 -19.42 -19.97 -31.43
C LYS A 210 -18.31 -19.07 -31.93
N ILE A 211 -17.13 -19.15 -31.31
CA ILE A 211 -15.95 -18.36 -31.68
C ILE A 211 -15.45 -18.75 -33.07
N LYS A 212 -15.42 -20.05 -33.36
CA LYS A 212 -15.07 -20.56 -34.68
C LYS A 212 -16.05 -20.03 -35.74
N ASP A 213 -17.36 -20.08 -35.48
CA ASP A 213 -18.36 -19.52 -36.41
C ASP A 213 -18.18 -17.99 -36.57
N GLU A 214 -17.90 -17.26 -35.49
CA GLU A 214 -17.61 -15.82 -35.49
C GLU A 214 -16.40 -15.49 -36.39
N ILE A 215 -15.28 -16.20 -36.23
CA ILE A 215 -14.07 -15.98 -37.04
C ILE A 215 -14.31 -16.33 -38.51
N LEU A 216 -14.89 -17.49 -38.80
CA LEU A 216 -15.12 -17.92 -40.18
C LEU A 216 -16.13 -17.05 -40.92
N SER A 217 -17.06 -16.39 -40.19
CA SER A 217 -18.00 -15.42 -40.78
C SER A 217 -17.32 -14.17 -41.39
N LYS A 218 -16.04 -13.94 -41.10
CA LYS A 218 -15.26 -12.85 -41.69
C LYS A 218 -14.71 -13.18 -43.09
N THR A 219 -14.76 -14.45 -43.48
CA THR A 219 -14.41 -14.89 -44.83
C THR A 219 -15.63 -14.79 -45.75
N ASP A 220 -15.42 -14.57 -47.05
CA ASP A 220 -16.48 -14.56 -48.05
C ASP A 220 -16.09 -15.37 -49.31
N ASP A 221 -17.07 -15.65 -50.16
CA ASP A 221 -16.89 -16.47 -51.37
C ASP A 221 -16.04 -15.79 -52.46
N ASP A 222 -15.91 -14.46 -52.42
CA ASP A 222 -15.13 -13.69 -53.39
C ASP A 222 -13.65 -13.61 -52.98
N MET A 223 -13.29 -14.02 -51.76
CA MET A 223 -11.90 -14.13 -51.33
C MET A 223 -11.19 -15.31 -52.01
N SER A 224 -9.99 -15.06 -52.51
CA SER A 224 -9.04 -16.12 -52.86
C SER A 224 -8.63 -16.93 -51.64
N GLU A 225 -8.08 -18.13 -51.88
CA GLU A 225 -7.61 -19.03 -50.83
C GLU A 225 -6.64 -18.35 -49.84
N ILE A 226 -5.70 -17.57 -50.37
CA ILE A 226 -4.72 -16.84 -49.57
C ILE A 226 -5.38 -15.75 -48.72
N GLU A 227 -6.37 -15.05 -49.28
CA GLU A 227 -7.11 -14.01 -48.56
C GLU A 227 -7.91 -14.60 -47.40
N LYS A 228 -8.54 -15.77 -47.59
CA LYS A 228 -9.24 -16.47 -46.51
C LYS A 228 -8.29 -16.87 -45.38
N LEU A 229 -7.14 -17.45 -45.73
CA LEU A 229 -6.09 -17.81 -44.77
C LEU A 229 -5.59 -16.56 -44.01
N LEU A 230 -5.36 -15.43 -44.69
CA LEU A 230 -4.93 -14.16 -44.08
C LEU A 230 -5.97 -13.63 -43.08
N VAL A 231 -7.26 -13.65 -43.44
CA VAL A 231 -8.35 -13.19 -42.57
C VAL A 231 -8.45 -14.04 -41.31
N VAL A 232 -8.35 -15.36 -41.45
CA VAL A 232 -8.35 -16.28 -40.31
C VAL A 232 -7.14 -16.05 -39.41
N HIS A 233 -5.97 -15.80 -40.00
CA HIS A 233 -4.73 -15.48 -39.27
C HIS A 233 -4.88 -14.19 -38.46
N ASP A 234 -5.31 -13.09 -39.09
CA ASP A 234 -5.45 -11.79 -38.41
C ASP A 234 -6.56 -11.83 -37.35
N ALA A 235 -7.63 -12.60 -37.58
CA ALA A 235 -8.67 -12.82 -36.58
C ALA A 235 -8.14 -13.58 -35.35
N LEU A 236 -7.30 -14.61 -35.56
CA LEU A 236 -6.63 -15.32 -34.46
C LEU A 236 -5.66 -14.39 -33.72
N ALA A 237 -4.89 -13.59 -34.46
CA ALA A 237 -3.93 -12.65 -33.94
C ALA A 237 -4.59 -11.57 -33.06
N ASN A 238 -5.72 -11.03 -33.49
CA ASN A 238 -6.46 -10.01 -32.73
C ASN A 238 -7.17 -10.55 -31.50
N ARG A 239 -7.49 -11.85 -31.52
CA ARG A 239 -8.19 -12.53 -30.45
C ARG A 239 -7.27 -13.00 -29.33
N THR A 240 -6.09 -13.47 -29.67
CA THR A 240 -5.18 -14.20 -28.78
C THR A 240 -3.98 -13.33 -28.43
N SER A 241 -3.37 -13.58 -27.29
CA SER A 241 -2.06 -13.01 -26.95
C SER A 241 -1.12 -14.11 -26.48
N PHE A 242 0.16 -13.94 -26.77
CA PHE A 242 1.19 -14.89 -26.39
C PHE A 242 1.29 -14.97 -24.87
N ASP A 243 1.14 -16.19 -24.33
CA ASP A 243 1.11 -16.47 -22.91
C ASP A 243 2.51 -16.42 -22.30
N THR A 244 3.00 -15.21 -22.09
CA THR A 244 4.29 -15.00 -21.41
C THR A 244 4.22 -15.14 -19.91
N ASP A 245 3.03 -15.16 -19.35
CA ASP A 245 2.74 -15.24 -17.91
C ASP A 245 3.24 -16.60 -17.46
N TYR A 246 2.84 -17.60 -18.22
CA TYR A 246 3.34 -18.95 -18.12
C TYR A 246 4.87 -19.04 -18.31
N LEU A 247 5.43 -18.42 -19.36
CA LEU A 247 6.87 -18.53 -19.67
C LEU A 247 7.78 -17.83 -18.65
N GLU A 248 7.31 -16.72 -18.05
CA GLU A 248 8.08 -15.99 -17.02
C GLU A 248 8.02 -16.69 -15.66
N GLU A 249 6.93 -17.39 -15.34
CA GLU A 249 6.77 -18.13 -14.08
C GLU A 249 7.41 -19.52 -14.12
N ASN A 250 7.32 -20.23 -15.25
CA ASN A 250 7.76 -21.63 -15.38
C ASN A 250 9.03 -21.81 -16.22
N GLY A 251 9.53 -20.72 -16.80
CA GLY A 251 10.66 -20.78 -17.73
C GLY A 251 10.23 -21.19 -19.14
N ASN A 252 11.23 -21.49 -19.95
CA ASN A 252 11.11 -21.48 -21.40
C ASN A 252 10.69 -22.87 -21.95
N GLY A 253 10.72 -23.92 -21.13
CA GLY A 253 10.35 -25.29 -21.49
C GLY A 253 9.25 -25.73 -20.56
N GLY A 254 8.02 -25.51 -21.01
CA GLY A 254 7.00 -24.95 -20.17
C GLY A 254 5.73 -24.75 -20.99
N SER A 255 4.76 -25.67 -21.02
CA SER A 255 3.48 -25.40 -21.64
C SER A 255 2.33 -25.67 -20.68
N GLY A 256 1.62 -24.62 -20.28
CA GLY A 256 0.35 -24.79 -19.61
C GLY A 256 -0.55 -25.52 -20.59
N PHE A 257 -0.90 -26.78 -20.29
CA PHE A 257 -1.56 -27.66 -21.27
C PHE A 257 -2.77 -26.99 -21.95
N LEU A 258 -3.50 -26.10 -21.25
CA LEU A 258 -4.56 -25.29 -21.85
C LEU A 258 -4.05 -24.32 -22.93
N SER A 259 -2.99 -23.55 -22.65
CA SER A 259 -2.35 -22.59 -23.56
C SER A 259 -1.70 -23.25 -24.78
N SER A 260 -1.52 -24.57 -24.75
CA SER A 260 -1.04 -25.40 -25.87
C SER A 260 -2.18 -25.96 -26.75
N THR A 261 -3.44 -25.58 -26.46
CA THR A 261 -4.61 -26.11 -27.19
C THR A 261 -5.39 -24.98 -27.88
N VAL A 262 -6.24 -25.37 -28.83
CA VAL A 262 -7.24 -24.49 -29.44
C VAL A 262 -8.14 -23.79 -28.40
N PHE A 263 -8.38 -24.42 -27.24
CA PHE A 263 -9.15 -23.80 -26.17
C PHE A 263 -8.40 -22.64 -25.52
N GLY A 264 -7.10 -22.78 -25.27
CA GLY A 264 -6.26 -21.71 -24.76
C GLY A 264 -6.32 -20.49 -25.68
N ALA A 265 -6.03 -20.71 -26.96
CA ALA A 265 -6.02 -19.65 -27.95
C ALA A 265 -7.40 -18.98 -28.10
N LEU A 266 -8.46 -19.74 -28.39
CA LEU A 266 -9.74 -19.16 -28.78
C LEU A 266 -10.64 -18.79 -27.57
N ASN A 267 -10.69 -19.62 -26.52
CA ASN A 267 -11.53 -19.34 -25.34
C ASN A 267 -10.82 -18.45 -24.35
N ASN A 268 -9.60 -18.82 -23.95
CA ASN A 268 -8.86 -18.10 -22.91
C ASN A 268 -8.12 -16.88 -23.46
N LYS A 269 -7.99 -16.74 -24.78
CA LYS A 269 -7.27 -15.64 -25.44
C LYS A 269 -5.78 -15.60 -25.08
N LYS A 270 -5.23 -16.74 -24.64
CA LYS A 270 -3.85 -16.90 -24.20
C LYS A 270 -3.30 -18.22 -24.74
N ALA A 271 -2.24 -18.16 -25.53
CA ALA A 271 -1.63 -19.35 -26.12
C ALA A 271 -0.11 -19.22 -26.23
N ILE A 272 0.58 -20.34 -26.25
CA ILE A 272 1.95 -20.43 -26.75
C ILE A 272 1.96 -20.86 -28.22
N CYS A 273 3.12 -20.94 -28.87
CA CYS A 273 3.25 -21.27 -30.30
C CYS A 273 2.45 -22.52 -30.72
N LEU A 274 2.42 -23.58 -29.90
CA LEU A 274 1.60 -24.77 -30.17
C LEU A 274 0.09 -24.50 -30.14
N GLY A 275 -0.40 -23.71 -29.18
CA GLY A 275 -1.81 -23.36 -29.09
C GLY A 275 -2.28 -22.49 -30.26
N TYR A 276 -1.41 -21.57 -30.74
CA TYR A 276 -1.64 -20.83 -31.98
C TYR A 276 -1.72 -21.75 -33.18
N ALA A 277 -0.73 -22.64 -33.35
CA ALA A 277 -0.71 -23.60 -34.45
C ALA A 277 -1.94 -24.53 -34.44
N ALA A 278 -2.37 -24.95 -33.25
CA ALA A 278 -3.56 -25.79 -33.07
C ALA A 278 -4.86 -25.07 -33.42
N ALA A 279 -5.00 -23.81 -33.00
CA ALA A 279 -6.16 -23.00 -33.34
C ALA A 279 -6.22 -22.69 -34.83
N TYR A 280 -5.08 -22.34 -35.44
CA TYR A 280 -5.02 -22.04 -36.86
C TYR A 280 -5.35 -23.29 -37.70
N ALA A 281 -4.75 -24.44 -37.39
CA ALA A 281 -5.09 -25.72 -38.03
C ALA A 281 -6.58 -26.05 -37.90
N TYR A 282 -7.16 -25.90 -36.70
CA TYR A 282 -8.58 -26.14 -36.47
C TYR A 282 -9.49 -25.21 -37.30
N LEU A 283 -9.16 -23.92 -37.37
CA LEU A 283 -9.95 -22.94 -38.12
C LEU A 283 -9.87 -23.21 -39.63
N VAL A 284 -8.68 -23.47 -40.18
CA VAL A 284 -8.50 -23.81 -41.60
C VAL A 284 -9.25 -25.09 -41.95
N GLN A 285 -9.18 -26.12 -41.12
CA GLN A 285 -9.94 -27.36 -41.40
C GLN A 285 -11.46 -27.13 -41.44
N ASN A 286 -11.99 -26.25 -40.59
CA ASN A 286 -13.40 -25.87 -40.63
C ASN A 286 -13.75 -24.93 -41.79
N MET A 287 -12.78 -24.17 -42.30
CA MET A 287 -12.90 -23.34 -43.50
C MET A 287 -12.99 -24.18 -44.78
N HIS A 288 -12.51 -25.43 -44.75
CA HIS A 288 -12.49 -26.37 -45.88
C HIS A 288 -13.33 -27.64 -45.64
N PRO A 289 -14.65 -27.52 -45.41
CA PRO A 289 -15.51 -28.68 -45.17
C PRO A 289 -15.52 -29.67 -46.35
N GLU A 290 -15.26 -29.23 -47.58
CA GLU A 290 -15.14 -30.09 -48.76
C GLU A 290 -13.98 -31.10 -48.66
N ILE A 291 -12.91 -30.72 -47.96
CA ILE A 291 -11.74 -31.57 -47.71
C ILE A 291 -11.97 -32.43 -46.48
N TYR A 292 -12.43 -31.83 -45.38
CA TYR A 292 -12.42 -32.47 -44.06
C TYR A 292 -13.77 -33.07 -43.62
N LYS A 293 -14.86 -32.85 -44.35
CA LYS A 293 -16.20 -33.36 -44.02
C LYS A 293 -16.86 -34.09 -45.20
N HIS A 294 -17.70 -35.05 -44.88
CA HIS A 294 -18.62 -35.66 -45.82
C HIS A 294 -19.77 -34.69 -46.16
N ALA A 295 -20.52 -35.01 -47.22
CA ALA A 295 -21.62 -34.17 -47.69
C ALA A 295 -22.78 -34.01 -46.68
N ASP A 296 -22.90 -34.92 -45.71
CA ASP A 296 -23.88 -34.84 -44.62
C ASP A 296 -23.37 -34.00 -43.42
N GLY A 297 -22.15 -33.46 -43.51
CA GLY A 297 -21.53 -32.61 -42.51
C GLY A 297 -20.76 -33.36 -41.43
N THR A 298 -20.70 -34.70 -41.45
CA THR A 298 -19.84 -35.45 -40.52
C THR A 298 -18.38 -35.32 -40.94
N TRP A 299 -17.47 -35.33 -39.97
CA TRP A 299 -16.03 -35.28 -40.24
C TRP A 299 -15.53 -36.58 -40.88
N LYS A 300 -14.60 -36.43 -41.83
CA LYS A 300 -13.81 -37.55 -42.37
C LYS A 300 -12.75 -37.98 -41.36
N THR A 301 -12.29 -39.22 -41.42
CA THR A 301 -11.09 -39.67 -40.68
C THR A 301 -9.80 -39.21 -41.38
N LYS A 302 -8.65 -39.30 -40.68
CA LYS A 302 -7.32 -39.00 -41.27
C LYS A 302 -7.08 -39.84 -42.53
N GLU A 303 -7.47 -41.11 -42.51
CA GLU A 303 -7.33 -42.05 -43.64
C GLU A 303 -8.23 -41.67 -44.81
N GLU A 304 -9.43 -41.15 -44.54
CA GLU A 304 -10.36 -40.70 -45.58
C GLU A 304 -9.94 -39.37 -46.22
N VAL A 305 -9.24 -38.51 -45.49
CA VAL A 305 -8.62 -37.29 -46.04
C VAL A 305 -7.42 -37.65 -46.92
N GLY A 306 -6.62 -38.66 -46.54
CA GLY A 306 -5.49 -39.12 -47.36
C GLY A 306 -4.47 -38.01 -47.63
N ASP A 307 -4.04 -37.83 -48.89
CA ASP A 307 -3.06 -36.81 -49.32
C ASP A 307 -3.69 -35.43 -49.64
N ASP A 308 -5.01 -35.29 -49.46
CA ASP A 308 -5.77 -34.08 -49.78
C ASP A 308 -5.69 -33.02 -48.67
N TYR A 309 -5.00 -33.29 -47.56
CA TYR A 309 -4.79 -32.30 -46.50
C TYR A 309 -4.07 -31.06 -47.04
N ILE A 310 -4.48 -29.90 -46.53
CA ILE A 310 -3.94 -28.58 -46.91
C ILE A 310 -3.29 -27.83 -45.77
N ILE A 311 -3.36 -28.37 -44.55
CA ILE A 311 -2.71 -27.79 -43.38
C ILE A 311 -2.18 -28.92 -42.50
N ASP A 312 -1.00 -28.68 -41.94
CA ASP A 312 -0.37 -29.56 -40.96
C ASP A 312 0.54 -28.74 -40.03
N TYR A 313 1.24 -29.41 -39.12
CA TYR A 313 2.19 -28.82 -38.18
C TYR A 313 3.63 -28.98 -38.67
N SER A 314 4.48 -28.07 -38.22
CA SER A 314 5.93 -28.24 -38.27
C SER A 314 6.55 -27.60 -37.05
N LYS A 315 7.82 -27.94 -36.78
CA LYS A 315 8.56 -27.30 -35.70
C LYS A 315 10.03 -27.10 -36.08
N TYR A 316 10.69 -26.23 -35.33
CA TYR A 316 12.14 -26.18 -35.34
C TYR A 316 12.69 -26.07 -33.92
N THR A 317 13.93 -26.53 -33.73
CA THR A 317 14.55 -26.60 -32.41
C THR A 317 15.91 -25.89 -32.41
N ASN A 318 15.97 -24.73 -31.76
CA ASN A 318 17.21 -23.97 -31.53
C ASN A 318 17.25 -23.46 -30.09
N GLY A 319 17.34 -24.41 -29.16
CA GLY A 319 16.92 -24.22 -27.78
C GLY A 319 15.63 -24.99 -27.57
N ASN A 320 14.56 -24.29 -27.20
CA ASN A 320 13.24 -24.89 -27.03
C ASN A 320 12.54 -25.08 -28.38
N PRO A 321 11.60 -26.04 -28.47
CA PRO A 321 10.77 -26.20 -29.66
C PRO A 321 9.96 -24.95 -29.96
N HIS A 322 9.84 -24.63 -31.25
CA HIS A 322 8.91 -23.64 -31.76
C HIS A 322 7.97 -24.30 -32.75
N TYR A 323 6.67 -24.23 -32.47
CA TYR A 323 5.64 -24.83 -33.32
C TYR A 323 5.03 -23.83 -34.27
N MET A 324 4.76 -24.29 -35.48
CA MET A 324 4.15 -23.53 -36.56
C MET A 324 3.28 -24.46 -37.40
N ASN A 325 2.66 -23.90 -38.43
CA ASN A 325 1.95 -24.67 -39.43
C ASN A 325 2.73 -24.76 -40.74
N VAL A 326 2.35 -25.74 -41.54
CA VAL A 326 2.59 -25.75 -42.98
C VAL A 326 1.25 -25.75 -43.69
N VAL A 327 1.16 -25.02 -44.79
CA VAL A 327 -0.07 -24.92 -45.59
C VAL A 327 0.21 -25.24 -47.06
N LYS A 328 -0.74 -25.92 -47.70
CA LYS A 328 -0.70 -26.32 -49.10
C LYS A 328 -1.54 -25.37 -49.92
N ILE A 329 -0.91 -24.68 -50.86
CA ILE A 329 -1.60 -23.78 -51.77
C ILE A 329 -1.19 -24.15 -53.19
N ASN A 330 -2.18 -24.43 -54.05
CA ASN A 330 -1.96 -24.87 -55.43
C ASN A 330 -1.00 -26.09 -55.55
N GLY A 331 -1.04 -26.98 -54.56
CA GLY A 331 -0.21 -28.19 -54.52
C GLY A 331 1.19 -28.02 -53.90
N ASN A 332 1.61 -26.80 -53.59
CA ASN A 332 2.92 -26.49 -52.99
C ASN A 332 2.79 -26.20 -51.50
N TRP A 333 3.80 -26.61 -50.72
CA TRP A 333 3.86 -26.41 -49.28
C TRP A 333 4.60 -25.12 -48.92
N TYR A 334 4.11 -24.43 -47.90
CA TYR A 334 4.73 -23.23 -47.33
C TYR A 334 4.67 -23.30 -45.81
N TYR A 335 5.70 -22.79 -45.13
CA TYR A 335 5.63 -22.57 -43.68
C TYR A 335 4.77 -21.33 -43.38
N LEU A 336 4.05 -21.39 -42.26
CA LEU A 336 3.21 -20.33 -41.73
C LEU A 336 3.31 -20.32 -40.21
N ASP A 337 3.68 -19.18 -39.64
CA ASP A 337 3.76 -18.99 -38.20
C ASP A 337 2.61 -18.10 -37.72
N PRO A 338 1.56 -18.67 -37.09
CA PRO A 338 0.43 -17.90 -36.59
C PRO A 338 0.75 -17.16 -35.28
N SER A 339 1.90 -17.42 -34.64
CA SER A 339 2.28 -16.83 -33.36
C SER A 339 2.97 -15.47 -33.50
N PHE A 340 2.33 -14.54 -34.22
CA PHE A 340 2.85 -13.21 -34.60
C PHE A 340 3.43 -12.36 -33.45
N ASP A 341 2.98 -12.61 -32.21
CA ASP A 341 3.38 -11.90 -30.99
C ASP A 341 4.37 -12.67 -30.10
N ASP A 342 5.02 -13.69 -30.67
CA ASP A 342 6.18 -14.36 -30.09
C ASP A 342 7.41 -13.44 -30.09
N SER A 343 8.15 -13.50 -28.98
CA SER A 343 9.48 -12.91 -28.79
C SER A 343 10.53 -13.28 -29.83
N LYS A 344 10.39 -14.41 -30.55
CA LYS A 344 11.29 -14.77 -31.65
C LYS A 344 10.97 -13.98 -32.91
N ILE A 345 9.69 -13.70 -33.16
CA ILE A 345 9.25 -12.81 -34.24
C ILE A 345 9.69 -11.38 -33.96
N ASP A 346 9.59 -10.90 -32.71
CA ASP A 346 10.18 -9.63 -32.27
C ASP A 346 11.64 -9.48 -32.67
N GLU A 347 12.43 -10.53 -32.43
CA GLU A 347 13.88 -10.53 -32.70
C GLU A 347 14.19 -10.39 -34.20
N VAL A 348 13.39 -11.05 -35.03
CA VAL A 348 13.67 -11.22 -36.45
C VAL A 348 13.01 -10.10 -37.26
N ALA A 349 11.75 -9.79 -36.97
CA ALA A 349 11.01 -8.69 -37.59
C ALA A 349 11.47 -7.32 -37.07
N ARG A 350 12.08 -7.26 -35.88
CA ARG A 350 12.48 -6.01 -35.21
C ARG A 350 11.31 -5.06 -35.03
N LEU A 351 10.18 -5.65 -34.66
CA LEU A 351 8.92 -4.98 -34.41
C LEU A 351 8.64 -4.97 -32.92
N ARG A 352 7.63 -4.21 -32.51
CA ARG A 352 7.08 -4.29 -31.15
C ARG A 352 5.85 -5.19 -31.21
N THR A 353 6.07 -6.50 -31.22
CA THR A 353 4.98 -7.49 -31.18
C THR A 353 4.39 -7.52 -29.76
N GLN A 354 3.15 -8.00 -29.59
CA GLN A 354 2.28 -7.83 -28.39
C GLN A 354 1.71 -6.41 -28.19
N THR A 355 1.66 -5.66 -29.28
CA THR A 355 0.96 -4.39 -29.35
C THR A 355 -0.26 -4.59 -30.25
N ASP A 356 -1.45 -4.30 -29.72
CA ASP A 356 -2.68 -4.36 -30.53
C ASP A 356 -2.50 -3.52 -31.80
N GLY A 357 -2.79 -4.09 -32.97
CA GLY A 357 -2.66 -3.44 -34.28
C GLY A 357 -1.38 -3.74 -35.06
N ASN A 358 -0.37 -4.32 -34.41
CA ASN A 358 0.89 -4.69 -35.04
C ASN A 358 0.90 -6.20 -35.36
N CYS A 359 0.64 -6.53 -36.63
CA CYS A 359 0.71 -7.90 -37.15
C CYS A 359 1.64 -7.90 -38.37
N SER A 360 2.72 -8.69 -38.34
CA SER A 360 3.66 -8.77 -39.45
C SER A 360 3.47 -10.07 -40.21
N HIS A 361 3.02 -9.97 -41.46
CA HIS A 361 2.80 -11.12 -42.34
C HIS A 361 4.09 -11.64 -42.99
N ARG A 362 5.26 -11.17 -42.56
CA ARG A 362 6.56 -11.72 -42.98
C ARG A 362 6.66 -13.24 -42.78
N PHE A 363 5.99 -13.77 -41.74
CA PHE A 363 5.97 -15.20 -41.41
C PHE A 363 4.64 -15.86 -41.78
N PHE A 364 3.82 -15.24 -42.61
CA PHE A 364 2.55 -15.83 -43.00
C PHE A 364 2.75 -16.93 -44.05
N LEU A 365 3.50 -16.68 -45.12
CA LEU A 365 3.85 -17.72 -46.11
C LEU A 365 5.31 -17.59 -46.52
N TYR A 366 6.13 -18.55 -46.09
CA TYR A 366 7.58 -18.49 -46.32
C TYR A 366 8.20 -19.87 -46.59
N THR A 367 9.37 -19.84 -47.21
CA THR A 367 10.12 -21.04 -47.60
C THR A 367 11.10 -21.48 -46.51
N GLU A 368 11.61 -22.70 -46.63
CA GLU A 368 12.71 -23.20 -45.81
C GLU A 368 13.92 -22.26 -45.88
N GLY A 369 14.29 -21.80 -47.07
CA GLY A 369 15.41 -20.86 -47.24
C GLY A 369 15.16 -19.51 -46.54
N ASN A 370 13.91 -19.04 -46.48
CA ASN A 370 13.55 -17.87 -45.69
C ASN A 370 13.78 -18.14 -44.20
N MET A 371 13.37 -19.31 -43.71
CA MET A 371 13.53 -19.69 -42.32
C MET A 371 15.01 -19.81 -41.91
N GLU A 372 15.82 -20.51 -42.71
CA GLU A 372 17.28 -20.63 -42.50
C GLU A 372 17.95 -19.25 -42.43
N THR A 373 17.55 -18.35 -43.34
CA THR A 373 18.13 -17.00 -43.44
C THR A 373 17.70 -16.09 -42.31
N TRP A 374 16.39 -16.00 -42.03
CA TRP A 374 15.83 -15.05 -41.08
C TRP A 374 16.07 -15.49 -39.63
N LEU A 375 15.93 -16.79 -39.35
CA LEU A 375 16.06 -17.34 -38.00
C LEU A 375 17.50 -17.79 -37.68
N ASN A 376 18.41 -17.75 -38.67
CA ASN A 376 19.78 -18.25 -38.58
C ASN A 376 19.81 -19.70 -38.07
N LEU A 377 19.03 -20.54 -38.75
CA LEU A 377 18.87 -21.97 -38.47
C LEU A 377 19.53 -22.79 -39.58
N SER A 378 20.11 -23.93 -39.23
CA SER A 378 20.49 -24.94 -40.21
C SER A 378 19.32 -25.90 -40.47
N SER A 379 19.14 -26.39 -41.70
CA SER A 379 18.04 -27.30 -42.08
C SER A 379 17.88 -28.55 -41.21
N ASN A 380 18.92 -29.00 -40.50
CA ASN A 380 18.84 -30.11 -39.54
C ASN A 380 18.20 -29.73 -38.19
N LYS A 381 17.81 -28.46 -38.00
CA LYS A 381 17.08 -27.98 -36.84
C LYS A 381 15.58 -27.86 -37.10
N ILE A 382 15.17 -28.04 -38.35
CA ILE A 382 13.76 -28.05 -38.75
C ILE A 382 13.33 -29.50 -38.69
N ASP A 383 12.34 -29.76 -37.86
CA ASP A 383 11.76 -31.07 -37.66
C ASP A 383 10.36 -31.10 -38.31
N GLY A 384 10.19 -32.03 -39.25
CA GLY A 384 8.91 -32.30 -39.87
C GLY A 384 9.00 -32.96 -41.23
N ALA A 385 7.91 -33.65 -41.61
CA ALA A 385 7.68 -34.28 -42.91
C ALA A 385 7.88 -33.36 -44.12
N TYR A 386 7.97 -32.05 -43.88
CA TYR A 386 7.94 -30.98 -44.88
C TYR A 386 9.28 -30.34 -45.15
N LYS A 387 10.34 -30.86 -44.53
CA LYS A 387 11.71 -30.58 -44.93
C LYS A 387 11.90 -30.81 -46.42
N GLU A 388 12.54 -29.87 -47.09
CA GLU A 388 12.75 -29.83 -48.55
C GLU A 388 11.45 -29.76 -49.40
N LYS A 389 10.26 -29.75 -48.78
CA LYS A 389 8.97 -29.57 -49.48
C LYS A 389 8.57 -28.09 -49.57
N CYS A 390 8.95 -27.27 -48.60
CA CYS A 390 8.61 -25.84 -48.55
C CYS A 390 9.63 -24.97 -49.29
N VAL A 391 9.83 -25.20 -50.58
CA VAL A 391 10.89 -24.56 -51.39
C VAL A 391 10.34 -23.64 -52.49
N ASP A 392 9.03 -23.62 -52.70
CA ASP A 392 8.39 -22.81 -53.73
C ASP A 392 8.41 -21.31 -53.33
N THR A 393 8.79 -20.43 -54.25
CA THR A 393 8.97 -18.98 -53.99
C THR A 393 7.88 -18.10 -54.60
N ASN A 394 6.81 -18.69 -55.15
CA ASN A 394 5.74 -17.95 -55.84
C ASN A 394 5.19 -16.82 -54.97
N TYR A 395 5.08 -17.06 -53.66
CA TYR A 395 4.50 -16.11 -52.72
C TYR A 395 5.51 -15.28 -51.93
N SER A 396 6.82 -15.45 -52.15
CA SER A 396 7.85 -14.77 -51.37
C SER A 396 7.81 -13.23 -51.52
N ASN A 397 7.25 -12.72 -52.62
CA ASN A 397 7.16 -11.29 -52.92
C ASN A 397 5.71 -10.78 -53.00
N GLU A 398 4.76 -11.49 -52.39
CA GLU A 398 3.36 -11.05 -52.36
C GLU A 398 3.18 -9.73 -51.61
N TRP A 399 2.06 -9.07 -51.88
CA TRP A 399 1.78 -7.76 -51.30
C TRP A 399 1.75 -7.79 -49.77
N TYR A 400 1.24 -8.88 -49.17
CA TYR A 400 1.13 -9.03 -47.72
C TYR A 400 2.49 -9.25 -47.06
N THR A 401 3.52 -9.77 -47.75
CA THR A 401 4.85 -10.00 -47.14
C THR A 401 5.52 -8.69 -46.71
N ASN A 402 5.01 -7.55 -47.19
CA ASN A 402 5.43 -6.20 -46.85
C ASN A 402 4.32 -5.45 -46.11
N VAL A 403 3.68 -6.11 -45.14
CA VAL A 403 2.68 -5.52 -44.24
C VAL A 403 3.16 -5.65 -42.81
N SER A 404 2.96 -4.60 -42.03
CA SER A 404 3.45 -4.52 -40.65
C SER A 404 2.37 -4.19 -39.63
N SER A 405 1.13 -4.02 -40.08
CA SER A 405 -0.07 -3.81 -39.29
C SER A 405 -1.06 -4.95 -39.51
N GLU A 406 -2.09 -5.03 -38.67
CA GLU A 406 -3.28 -5.78 -39.06
C GLU A 406 -3.83 -5.30 -40.42
N ILE A 407 -4.48 -6.21 -41.14
CA ILE A 407 -5.17 -5.91 -42.38
C ILE A 407 -6.67 -5.75 -42.07
N SER A 408 -7.21 -4.58 -42.38
CA SER A 408 -8.65 -4.35 -42.39
C SER A 408 -9.20 -4.54 -43.81
N HIS A 409 -10.48 -4.89 -43.96
CA HIS A 409 -11.10 -4.97 -45.28
C HIS A 409 -12.59 -4.65 -45.26
N ASP A 410 -13.09 -4.30 -46.43
CA ASP A 410 -14.51 -4.26 -46.78
C ASP A 410 -14.76 -5.06 -48.08
N ASP A 411 -15.93 -4.88 -48.68
CA ASP A 411 -16.30 -5.55 -49.93
C ASP A 411 -15.45 -5.08 -51.13
N GLN A 412 -14.77 -3.94 -51.04
CA GLN A 412 -14.06 -3.31 -52.14
C GLN A 412 -12.53 -3.46 -52.05
N ALA A 413 -11.98 -3.38 -50.84
CA ALA A 413 -10.53 -3.26 -50.66
C ALA A 413 -10.01 -3.81 -49.32
N TRP A 414 -8.73 -4.16 -49.36
CA TRP A 414 -7.88 -4.37 -48.18
C TRP A 414 -7.21 -3.06 -47.81
N TYR A 415 -7.08 -2.77 -46.52
CA TYR A 415 -6.47 -1.57 -45.96
C TYR A 415 -5.42 -1.93 -44.94
N TYR A 416 -4.24 -1.35 -45.06
CA TYR A 416 -3.11 -1.70 -44.21
C TYR A 416 -2.02 -0.63 -44.26
N VAL A 417 -1.08 -0.72 -43.32
CA VAL A 417 0.14 0.08 -43.34
C VAL A 417 1.23 -0.67 -44.08
N LYS A 418 1.70 -0.06 -45.17
CA LYS A 418 2.84 -0.55 -45.95
C LYS A 418 4.13 0.12 -45.48
N PRO A 419 5.07 -0.60 -44.84
CA PRO A 419 6.42 -0.10 -44.66
C PRO A 419 7.11 0.07 -46.02
N GLN A 420 7.71 1.24 -46.26
CA GLN A 420 8.48 1.49 -47.50
C GLN A 420 9.95 1.10 -47.37
N VAL A 421 10.39 0.65 -46.19
CA VAL A 421 11.71 0.02 -46.06
C VAL A 421 11.61 -1.41 -45.56
N VAL A 422 12.02 -2.33 -46.43
CA VAL A 422 12.05 -3.75 -46.16
C VAL A 422 13.35 -4.08 -45.39
N PRO A 423 13.29 -4.76 -44.23
CA PRO A 423 14.45 -5.05 -43.37
C PRO A 423 15.61 -5.80 -44.05
N GLU A 424 15.36 -6.47 -45.18
CA GLU A 424 16.29 -7.38 -45.85
C GLU A 424 17.54 -6.71 -46.44
N SER A 425 17.44 -5.45 -46.86
CA SER A 425 18.52 -4.80 -47.61
C SER A 425 19.67 -4.26 -46.77
N GLN A 426 19.59 -4.28 -45.43
CA GLN A 426 20.57 -3.55 -44.59
C GLN A 426 21.08 -4.28 -43.35
N VAL A 427 20.84 -5.58 -43.21
CA VAL A 427 21.33 -6.34 -42.05
C VAL A 427 21.95 -7.68 -42.44
N PHE A 428 22.79 -7.67 -43.46
CA PHE A 428 23.71 -8.77 -43.70
C PHE A 428 25.00 -8.56 -42.90
N GLY A 429 25.34 -9.55 -42.07
CA GLY A 429 26.66 -9.70 -41.47
C GLY A 429 26.86 -8.91 -40.17
N VAL A 430 27.19 -9.65 -39.12
CA VAL A 430 27.63 -9.20 -37.79
C VAL A 430 26.47 -8.80 -36.86
N ILE A 431 26.38 -9.51 -35.73
CA ILE A 431 25.55 -9.29 -34.52
C ILE A 431 25.89 -7.93 -33.83
N GLY A 432 26.34 -6.92 -34.56
CA GLY A 432 26.98 -5.73 -33.98
C GLY A 432 26.71 -4.37 -34.64
N ASN A 433 26.13 -4.28 -35.84
CA ASN A 433 25.94 -2.98 -36.50
C ASN A 433 24.54 -2.83 -37.10
N TYR A 434 23.64 -2.41 -36.25
CA TYR A 434 22.28 -2.00 -36.55
C TYR A 434 22.30 -0.54 -37.08
N LYS A 435 21.49 -0.19 -38.08
CA LYS A 435 21.30 1.21 -38.57
C LYS A 435 19.83 1.58 -38.49
N TYR A 436 19.54 2.76 -37.91
CA TYR A 436 18.21 3.36 -37.95
C TYR A 436 17.76 3.46 -39.41
N ILE A 437 16.56 2.98 -39.69
CA ILE A 437 15.93 3.09 -41.00
C ILE A 437 14.75 4.02 -40.85
N ASP A 438 14.74 5.14 -41.59
CA ASP A 438 13.55 5.98 -41.73
C ASP A 438 12.37 5.12 -42.20
N LYS A 439 11.35 4.98 -41.36
CA LYS A 439 10.10 4.30 -41.71
C LYS A 439 9.32 5.25 -42.60
N LYS A 440 9.41 5.08 -43.91
CA LYS A 440 8.65 5.87 -44.89
C LYS A 440 7.24 5.28 -45.07
N ASP A 441 6.59 4.91 -43.97
CA ASP A 441 5.35 4.13 -44.01
C ASP A 441 4.24 4.86 -44.77
N GLN A 442 3.33 4.09 -45.35
CA GLN A 442 2.17 4.62 -46.05
C GLN A 442 0.91 3.88 -45.61
N LEU A 443 -0.18 4.61 -45.40
CA LEU A 443 -1.51 4.00 -45.34
C LEU A 443 -1.96 3.73 -46.77
N VAL A 444 -2.27 2.49 -47.08
CA VAL A 444 -2.60 2.05 -48.44
C VAL A 444 -3.89 1.23 -48.45
N MET A 445 -4.52 1.21 -49.62
CA MET A 445 -5.55 0.24 -49.95
C MET A 445 -5.13 -0.63 -51.13
N ARG A 446 -5.64 -1.86 -51.17
CA ARG A 446 -5.52 -2.79 -52.29
C ARG A 446 -6.92 -3.21 -52.73
N GLN A 447 -7.31 -2.89 -53.96
CA GLN A 447 -8.60 -3.32 -54.49
C GLN A 447 -8.68 -4.85 -54.53
N ARG A 448 -9.80 -5.43 -54.06
CA ARG A 448 -10.03 -6.87 -54.06
C ARG A 448 -10.20 -7.42 -55.49
N GLU A 449 -10.95 -6.70 -56.33
CA GLU A 449 -11.29 -7.12 -57.70
C GLU A 449 -10.07 -7.34 -58.61
N ASN A 450 -9.08 -6.46 -58.57
CA ASN A 450 -7.98 -6.43 -59.56
C ASN A 450 -6.58 -6.32 -58.94
N GLY A 451 -6.49 -6.21 -57.62
CA GLY A 451 -5.23 -6.06 -56.89
C GLY A 451 -4.49 -4.74 -57.05
N LYS A 452 -5.13 -3.72 -57.63
CA LYS A 452 -4.55 -2.39 -57.76
C LYS A 452 -4.34 -1.77 -56.37
N MET A 453 -3.10 -1.40 -56.12
CA MET A 453 -2.69 -0.65 -54.94
C MET A 453 -2.94 0.85 -55.10
N GLN A 454 -3.39 1.50 -54.04
CA GLN A 454 -3.52 2.95 -53.94
C GLN A 454 -3.02 3.44 -52.58
N THR A 455 -2.10 4.42 -52.58
CA THR A 455 -1.71 5.13 -51.37
C THR A 455 -2.83 6.06 -50.95
N LEU A 456 -3.29 5.98 -49.71
CA LEU A 456 -4.28 6.89 -49.12
C LEU A 456 -3.61 8.04 -48.40
N ILE A 457 -2.55 7.74 -47.63
CA ILE A 457 -1.74 8.74 -46.95
C ILE A 457 -0.27 8.37 -47.11
N ASP A 458 0.52 9.32 -47.60
CA ASP A 458 1.97 9.29 -47.52
C ASP A 458 2.44 10.12 -46.33
N TYR A 459 2.85 9.47 -45.24
CA TYR A 459 3.17 10.14 -43.99
C TYR A 459 4.39 11.07 -44.13
N GLU A 460 5.37 10.73 -44.98
CA GLU A 460 6.58 11.54 -45.15
C GLU A 460 6.28 12.89 -45.79
N SER A 461 5.46 12.89 -46.84
CA SER A 461 5.10 14.09 -47.59
C SER A 461 3.88 14.82 -47.01
N GLY A 462 3.06 14.13 -46.21
CA GLY A 462 1.76 14.61 -45.74
C GLY A 462 0.68 14.57 -46.83
N GLN A 463 0.95 13.96 -47.98
CA GLN A 463 -0.01 13.91 -49.08
C GLN A 463 -1.15 12.94 -48.76
N VAL A 464 -2.38 13.40 -48.94
CA VAL A 464 -3.61 12.64 -48.74
C VAL A 464 -4.31 12.48 -50.08
N TYR A 465 -4.60 11.24 -50.44
CA TYR A 465 -5.26 10.87 -51.68
C TYR A 465 -6.63 10.25 -51.38
N ASN A 466 -7.57 10.35 -52.31
CA ASN A 466 -8.79 9.54 -52.25
C ASN A 466 -8.56 8.11 -52.78
N THR A 467 -9.60 7.28 -52.72
CA THR A 467 -9.56 5.87 -53.17
C THR A 467 -9.32 5.71 -54.68
N ASP A 468 -9.57 6.74 -55.48
CA ASP A 468 -9.27 6.80 -56.92
C ASP A 468 -7.82 7.21 -57.24
N GLY A 469 -7.07 7.65 -56.23
CA GLY A 469 -5.69 8.14 -56.37
C GLY A 469 -5.54 9.61 -56.75
N ILE A 470 -6.60 10.40 -56.56
CA ILE A 470 -6.57 11.85 -56.72
C ILE A 470 -6.01 12.47 -55.43
N LEU A 471 -4.99 13.33 -55.57
CA LEU A 471 -4.44 14.11 -54.46
C LEU A 471 -5.48 15.12 -53.98
N MET A 472 -5.90 15.00 -52.72
CA MET A 472 -6.94 15.83 -52.11
C MET A 472 -6.35 17.00 -51.33
N GLU A 473 -5.30 16.75 -50.56
CA GLU A 473 -4.54 17.79 -49.85
C GLU A 473 -3.10 17.38 -49.56
N THR A 474 -2.28 18.37 -49.21
CA THR A 474 -1.01 18.16 -48.50
C THR A 474 -1.21 18.64 -47.07
N ASN A 475 -1.36 17.70 -46.14
CA ASN A 475 -1.66 17.95 -44.75
C ASN A 475 -0.35 18.22 -43.97
N GLU A 476 -0.09 19.49 -43.65
CA GLU A 476 1.13 19.88 -42.93
C GLU A 476 1.17 19.33 -41.50
N GLU A 477 0.03 19.05 -40.85
CA GLU A 477 0.01 18.44 -39.51
C GLU A 477 0.53 17.00 -39.54
N ILE A 478 0.12 16.21 -40.54
CA ILE A 478 0.65 14.84 -40.77
C ILE A 478 2.16 14.89 -40.97
N LYS A 479 2.63 15.77 -41.85
CA LYS A 479 4.05 15.92 -42.17
C LYS A 479 4.87 16.34 -40.96
N GLU A 480 4.37 17.28 -40.16
CA GLU A 480 5.03 17.69 -38.91
C GLU A 480 5.04 16.55 -37.87
N GLU A 481 3.96 15.79 -37.75
CA GLU A 481 3.88 14.65 -36.83
C GLU A 481 4.79 13.51 -37.28
N TYR A 482 4.93 13.25 -38.57
CA TYR A 482 5.90 12.29 -39.10
C TYR A 482 7.34 12.63 -38.68
N GLN A 483 7.73 13.91 -38.75
CA GLN A 483 9.04 14.33 -38.27
C GLN A 483 9.20 14.14 -36.75
N ARG A 484 8.10 14.26 -35.98
CA ARG A 484 8.09 13.93 -34.55
C ARG A 484 8.19 12.43 -34.31
N ASP A 485 7.54 11.62 -35.14
CA ASP A 485 7.59 10.16 -35.08
C ASP A 485 9.01 9.62 -35.33
N ILE A 486 9.78 10.26 -36.22
CA ILE A 486 11.22 10.00 -36.39
C ILE A 486 11.99 10.25 -35.08
N VAL A 487 11.64 11.30 -34.32
CA VAL A 487 12.26 11.58 -33.02
C VAL A 487 11.83 10.54 -31.98
N TYR A 488 10.55 10.17 -31.95
CA TYR A 488 10.03 9.13 -31.08
C TYR A 488 10.69 7.77 -31.31
N ASN A 489 10.87 7.36 -32.57
CA ASN A 489 11.50 6.09 -32.92
C ASN A 489 12.98 5.98 -32.48
N LYS A 490 13.65 7.11 -32.21
CA LYS A 490 15.01 7.10 -31.62
C LYS A 490 15.00 6.74 -30.14
N VAL A 491 13.84 6.87 -29.48
CA VAL A 491 13.64 6.71 -28.04
C VAL A 491 12.90 5.42 -27.72
N TYR A 492 11.87 5.14 -28.50
CA TYR A 492 11.04 3.95 -28.44
C TYR A 492 11.33 3.19 -29.73
N PRO A 493 12.21 2.19 -29.71
CA PRO A 493 12.55 1.47 -30.93
C PRO A 493 11.34 0.70 -31.44
N ALA A 494 11.31 0.49 -32.76
CA ALA A 494 10.32 -0.32 -33.45
C ALA A 494 8.86 0.16 -33.32
N LEU A 495 8.59 1.46 -33.11
CA LEU A 495 7.21 1.97 -33.24
C LEU A 495 6.70 1.74 -34.64
N GLN A 496 5.45 1.34 -34.77
CA GLN A 496 4.82 1.10 -36.06
C GLN A 496 3.59 1.95 -36.19
N HIS A 497 3.24 2.28 -37.43
CA HIS A 497 1.90 2.72 -37.74
C HIS A 497 1.03 1.49 -37.95
N SER A 498 -0.19 1.61 -37.45
CA SER A 498 -1.26 0.62 -37.53
C SER A 498 -2.52 1.36 -37.95
N ALA A 499 -3.43 0.64 -38.61
CA ALA A 499 -4.70 1.20 -39.04
C ALA A 499 -5.80 0.15 -38.93
N SER A 500 -6.99 0.59 -38.53
CA SER A 500 -8.15 -0.26 -38.35
C SER A 500 -9.40 0.39 -38.95
N LEU A 501 -10.16 -0.36 -39.75
CA LEU A 501 -11.39 0.11 -40.38
C LEU A 501 -12.56 0.06 -39.39
N TYR A 502 -13.28 1.17 -39.25
CA TYR A 502 -14.54 1.19 -38.51
C TYR A 502 -15.50 2.23 -39.07
N ASN A 503 -16.71 1.79 -39.42
CA ASN A 503 -17.81 2.63 -39.90
C ASN A 503 -17.41 3.58 -41.06
N GLY A 504 -16.71 3.05 -42.07
CA GLY A 504 -16.31 3.80 -43.27
C GLY A 504 -15.11 4.73 -43.10
N SER A 505 -14.39 4.63 -41.98
CA SER A 505 -13.16 5.40 -41.74
C SER A 505 -12.04 4.50 -41.25
N LEU A 506 -10.81 4.80 -41.69
CA LEU A 506 -9.59 4.17 -41.19
C LEU A 506 -9.05 5.00 -40.02
N TYR A 507 -8.99 4.39 -38.84
CA TYR A 507 -8.35 4.99 -37.67
C TYR A 507 -6.90 4.56 -37.64
N PHE A 508 -5.97 5.50 -37.51
CA PHE A 508 -4.54 5.22 -37.55
C PHE A 508 -3.77 6.05 -36.53
N ASN A 509 -2.66 5.50 -36.05
CA ASN A 509 -1.73 6.23 -35.18
C ASN A 509 -0.65 6.94 -35.99
N LEU A 510 -0.22 8.11 -35.52
CA LEU A 510 0.98 8.81 -35.97
C LEU A 510 1.52 9.64 -34.80
N GLY A 511 2.73 9.33 -34.34
CA GLY A 511 3.30 9.89 -33.11
C GLY A 511 2.42 9.61 -31.89
N ASN A 512 2.01 10.64 -31.15
CA ASN A 512 1.14 10.51 -29.97
C ASN A 512 -0.34 10.78 -30.26
N LYS A 513 -0.78 10.62 -31.52
CA LYS A 513 -2.11 11.02 -31.99
C LYS A 513 -2.84 9.89 -32.71
N ILE A 514 -4.16 9.91 -32.56
CA ILE A 514 -5.09 9.09 -33.34
C ILE A 514 -5.76 10.01 -34.36
N TYR A 515 -5.72 9.59 -35.62
CA TYR A 515 -6.40 10.23 -36.73
C TYR A 515 -7.46 9.30 -37.31
N ALA A 516 -8.44 9.88 -37.99
CA ALA A 516 -9.39 9.15 -38.81
C ALA A 516 -9.31 9.68 -40.25
N TYR A 517 -9.13 8.77 -41.21
CA TYR A 517 -9.25 9.02 -42.64
C TYR A 517 -10.62 8.52 -43.11
N SER A 518 -11.44 9.39 -43.71
CA SER A 518 -12.73 8.97 -44.26
C SER A 518 -12.59 8.38 -45.65
N LEU A 519 -13.10 7.16 -45.87
CA LEU A 519 -13.14 6.55 -47.20
C LEU A 519 -14.08 7.30 -48.17
N LYS A 520 -14.99 8.13 -47.65
CA LYS A 520 -16.00 8.84 -48.44
C LYS A 520 -15.45 10.07 -49.16
N ASP A 521 -14.65 10.87 -48.47
CA ASP A 521 -14.21 12.19 -48.96
C ASP A 521 -12.71 12.45 -48.72
N ALA A 522 -11.97 11.46 -48.23
CA ALA A 522 -10.54 11.52 -47.91
C ALA A 522 -10.18 12.59 -46.88
N SER A 523 -11.15 13.08 -46.10
CA SER A 523 -10.85 13.98 -44.99
C SER A 523 -10.05 13.26 -43.91
N VAL A 524 -9.03 13.95 -43.39
CA VAL A 524 -8.25 13.48 -42.24
C VAL A 524 -8.54 14.37 -41.03
N VAL A 525 -9.05 13.77 -39.96
CA VAL A 525 -9.39 14.48 -38.72
C VAL A 525 -8.57 13.91 -37.57
N LYS A 526 -7.91 14.80 -36.82
CA LYS A 526 -7.28 14.44 -35.55
C LYS A 526 -8.36 14.15 -34.51
N ILE A 527 -8.43 12.91 -34.05
CA ILE A 527 -9.46 12.44 -33.13
C ILE A 527 -9.03 12.65 -31.67
N LYS A 528 -7.80 12.28 -31.35
CA LYS A 528 -7.28 12.29 -29.97
C LYS A 528 -5.77 12.49 -29.96
N GLU A 529 -5.26 13.10 -28.89
CA GLU A 529 -3.83 13.35 -28.69
C GLU A 529 -3.42 13.09 -27.22
N TYR A 530 -2.33 12.34 -27.04
CA TYR A 530 -1.81 11.92 -25.73
C TYR A 530 -0.65 12.81 -25.26
N ASN A 531 -0.97 13.88 -24.52
CA ASN A 531 0.05 14.82 -24.08
C ASN A 531 0.62 14.51 -22.70
N LYS A 532 -0.23 14.06 -21.78
CA LYS A 532 0.16 13.66 -20.42
C LYS A 532 -0.53 12.36 -20.07
N LEU A 533 0.27 11.38 -19.70
CA LEU A 533 -0.21 10.03 -19.36
C LEU A 533 -0.12 9.83 -17.86
N TYR A 534 -1.23 9.43 -17.28
CA TYR A 534 -1.32 8.99 -15.89
C TYR A 534 -1.49 7.48 -15.90
N ILE A 535 -0.42 6.74 -15.62
CA ILE A 535 -0.42 5.29 -15.74
C ILE A 535 -0.59 4.66 -14.37
N LYS A 536 -1.51 3.71 -14.29
CA LYS A 536 -1.69 2.81 -13.17
C LYS A 536 -1.21 1.41 -13.54
N LYS A 537 -0.50 0.76 -12.62
CA LYS A 537 -0.15 -0.65 -12.66
C LYS A 537 -1.21 -1.44 -11.88
N ASP A 538 -1.85 -2.39 -12.54
CA ASP A 538 -2.65 -3.42 -11.91
C ASP A 538 -1.76 -4.63 -11.58
N ASN A 539 -1.49 -4.82 -10.29
CA ASN A 539 -0.66 -5.93 -9.83
C ASN A 539 -1.39 -7.28 -9.85
N ALA A 540 -2.70 -7.31 -10.14
CA ALA A 540 -3.45 -8.56 -10.28
C ALA A 540 -3.26 -9.20 -11.68
N ILE A 541 -2.65 -8.49 -12.63
CA ILE A 541 -2.38 -8.99 -13.97
C ILE A 541 -0.96 -9.57 -14.00
N SER A 542 -0.87 -10.90 -14.04
CA SER A 542 0.32 -11.66 -14.45
C SER A 542 0.07 -11.95 -15.94
N PRO A 543 0.59 -11.12 -16.85
CA PRO A 543 1.94 -10.56 -16.82
C PRO A 543 1.96 -9.08 -16.50
N ILE A 544 3.00 -8.67 -15.77
CA ILE A 544 3.22 -7.26 -15.39
C ILE A 544 3.13 -6.33 -16.60
N ARG A 545 3.63 -6.74 -17.78
CA ARG A 545 3.67 -5.92 -18.99
C ARG A 545 2.28 -5.52 -19.53
N GLU A 546 1.25 -6.33 -19.28
CA GLU A 546 -0.14 -6.05 -19.68
C GLU A 546 -0.90 -5.30 -18.59
N GLY A 547 -0.31 -5.22 -17.39
CA GLY A 547 -0.90 -4.59 -16.21
C GLY A 547 -0.88 -3.06 -16.22
N PHE A 548 -0.46 -2.38 -17.28
CA PHE A 548 -0.35 -0.92 -17.28
C PHE A 548 -1.50 -0.27 -18.06
N PHE A 549 -2.25 0.61 -17.40
CA PHE A 549 -3.44 1.26 -17.96
C PHE A 549 -3.40 2.77 -17.77
N LEU A 550 -3.97 3.50 -18.72
CA LEU A 550 -4.20 4.94 -18.57
C LEU A 550 -5.31 5.22 -17.55
N THR A 551 -5.20 6.38 -16.92
CA THR A 551 -6.19 6.96 -16.02
C THR A 551 -6.41 8.42 -16.38
N ASP A 552 -7.59 8.97 -16.08
CA ASP A 552 -7.98 10.32 -16.52
C ASP A 552 -7.13 11.43 -15.88
N LYS A 553 -6.61 11.20 -14.67
CA LYS A 553 -5.85 12.18 -13.88
C LYS A 553 -4.92 11.52 -12.87
N ALA A 554 -3.90 12.26 -12.43
CA ALA A 554 -3.07 11.87 -11.30
C ALA A 554 -3.90 11.71 -10.02
N GLY A 555 -3.66 10.62 -9.30
CA GLY A 555 -4.20 10.36 -7.97
C GLY A 555 -3.29 9.42 -7.16
N ASP A 556 -3.74 9.05 -5.97
CA ASP A 556 -2.95 8.24 -5.01
C ASP A 556 -2.49 6.88 -5.56
N ASN A 557 -3.16 6.37 -6.59
CA ASN A 557 -2.85 5.09 -7.23
C ASN A 557 -2.15 5.24 -8.61
N THR A 558 -1.72 6.45 -8.99
CA THR A 558 -0.95 6.66 -10.22
C THR A 558 0.50 6.23 -9.99
N ASN A 559 0.97 5.24 -10.75
CA ASN A 559 2.34 4.73 -10.66
C ASN A 559 3.32 5.60 -11.46
N TYR A 560 2.93 6.08 -12.64
CA TYR A 560 3.78 6.88 -13.51
C TYR A 560 3.06 8.08 -14.10
N ASN A 561 3.83 9.15 -14.31
CA ASN A 561 3.39 10.35 -15.01
C ASN A 561 4.35 10.59 -16.17
N PHE A 562 3.86 10.41 -17.39
CA PHE A 562 4.65 10.63 -18.59
C PHE A 562 4.10 11.79 -19.41
N VAL A 563 4.97 12.36 -20.25
CA VAL A 563 4.65 13.49 -21.12
C VAL A 563 5.07 13.10 -22.54
N GLU A 564 4.20 13.39 -23.51
CA GLU A 564 4.46 13.21 -24.96
C GLU A 564 4.95 11.81 -25.36
N HIS A 565 4.37 10.74 -24.83
CA HIS A 565 4.70 9.37 -25.27
C HIS A 565 3.91 8.97 -26.53
N PRO A 566 4.54 8.30 -27.50
CA PRO A 566 3.91 7.93 -28.76
C PRO A 566 3.01 6.70 -28.60
N ILE A 567 2.12 6.51 -29.57
CA ILE A 567 1.30 5.30 -29.71
C ILE A 567 2.15 4.24 -30.41
N ALA A 568 2.28 3.08 -29.79
CA ALA A 568 2.96 1.92 -30.35
C ALA A 568 2.12 1.16 -31.39
N GLY A 569 0.80 1.21 -31.26
CA GLY A 569 -0.17 0.55 -32.13
C GLY A 569 -1.59 0.74 -31.62
N LEU A 570 -2.56 0.57 -32.52
CA LEU A 570 -3.98 0.51 -32.21
C LEU A 570 -4.68 -0.54 -33.06
N SER A 571 -5.72 -1.15 -32.50
CA SER A 571 -6.63 -2.06 -33.21
C SER A 571 -8.06 -1.86 -32.71
N ILE A 572 -9.04 -2.00 -33.60
CA ILE A 572 -10.46 -1.99 -33.23
C ILE A 572 -10.95 -3.43 -33.26
N LYS A 573 -11.41 -3.92 -32.11
CA LYS A 573 -11.83 -5.31 -31.95
C LYS A 573 -13.34 -5.47 -32.10
N ASP A 574 -13.79 -6.71 -32.26
CA ASP A 574 -15.20 -7.07 -32.44
C ASP A 574 -16.11 -6.66 -31.26
N ASP A 575 -15.53 -6.36 -30.09
CA ASP A 575 -16.28 -5.82 -28.94
C ASP A 575 -16.66 -4.33 -29.11
N GLY A 576 -16.34 -3.74 -30.26
CA GLY A 576 -16.66 -2.36 -30.59
C GLY A 576 -15.75 -1.33 -29.90
N LYS A 577 -14.57 -1.75 -29.42
CA LYS A 577 -13.61 -0.85 -28.78
C LYS A 577 -12.31 -0.77 -29.56
N MET A 578 -11.73 0.43 -29.54
CA MET A 578 -10.35 0.65 -29.94
C MET A 578 -9.42 0.41 -28.76
N TYR A 579 -8.47 -0.48 -28.96
CA TYR A 579 -7.37 -0.77 -28.04
C TYR A 579 -6.17 0.02 -28.50
N VAL A 580 -5.68 0.93 -27.67
CA VAL A 580 -4.54 1.80 -27.98
C VAL A 580 -3.40 1.48 -27.03
N SER A 581 -2.25 1.15 -27.58
CA SER A 581 -1.04 0.87 -26.81
C SER A 581 -0.09 2.07 -26.88
N LEU A 582 0.21 2.67 -25.73
CA LEU A 582 1.11 3.79 -25.58
C LEU A 582 2.49 3.25 -25.24
N ALA A 583 3.47 3.60 -26.07
CA ALA A 583 4.84 3.15 -25.94
C ALA A 583 5.46 3.70 -24.66
N THR A 584 5.96 2.81 -23.81
CA THR A 584 6.87 3.17 -22.70
C THR A 584 8.14 2.35 -22.79
N ASN A 585 9.19 2.76 -22.07
CA ASN A 585 10.37 1.94 -21.83
C ASN A 585 10.37 1.32 -20.41
N LEU A 586 9.20 1.06 -19.82
CA LEU A 586 9.06 0.28 -18.58
C LEU A 586 9.45 -1.17 -18.87
N SER A 587 10.57 -1.64 -18.34
CA SER A 587 11.10 -2.97 -18.66
C SER A 587 11.39 -3.79 -17.41
N SER A 588 11.43 -5.12 -17.60
CA SER A 588 11.81 -6.07 -16.56
C SER A 588 13.23 -5.85 -16.01
N MET A 589 14.13 -5.23 -16.77
CA MET A 589 15.49 -4.86 -16.30
C MET A 589 15.42 -4.00 -15.03
N TYR A 590 14.42 -3.12 -14.95
CA TYR A 590 14.17 -2.27 -13.80
C TYR A 590 12.96 -2.76 -13.00
N SER A 591 12.60 -4.04 -13.12
CA SER A 591 11.42 -4.65 -12.49
C SER A 591 10.12 -3.86 -12.76
N TYR A 592 10.09 -3.12 -13.87
CA TYR A 592 9.04 -2.18 -14.24
C TYR A 592 8.76 -1.08 -13.20
N GLU A 593 9.77 -0.69 -12.39
CA GLU A 593 9.70 0.35 -11.35
C GLU A 593 10.02 1.76 -11.87
N ARG A 594 10.64 1.85 -13.04
CA ARG A 594 10.95 3.11 -13.72
C ARG A 594 11.13 2.89 -15.20
N GLU A 595 10.93 3.97 -15.96
CA GLU A 595 11.25 3.96 -17.37
C GLU A 595 12.76 3.89 -17.57
N ALA A 596 13.21 3.00 -18.45
CA ALA A 596 14.60 2.88 -18.82
C ALA A 596 15.06 4.17 -19.52
N LEU A 597 15.84 4.98 -18.79
CA LEU A 597 16.35 6.26 -19.30
C LEU A 597 17.44 6.07 -20.36
N ASN A 598 18.24 5.00 -20.27
CA ASN A 598 19.27 4.64 -21.26
C ASN A 598 18.80 3.62 -22.28
N TYR A 599 17.62 3.86 -22.84
CA TYR A 599 17.31 3.26 -24.11
C TYR A 599 18.13 3.96 -25.19
N VAL A 600 19.34 3.45 -25.41
CA VAL A 600 20.07 3.68 -26.65
C VAL A 600 19.79 2.42 -27.46
N PRO A 601 18.92 2.47 -28.48
CA PRO A 601 18.92 1.42 -29.47
C PRO A 601 20.35 1.37 -29.97
N TYR A 602 21.05 0.25 -29.77
CA TYR A 602 22.30 0.04 -30.46
C TYR A 602 21.93 -0.08 -31.94
N TYR A 603 21.83 1.06 -32.62
CA TYR A 603 21.66 1.24 -34.05
C TYR A 603 22.62 2.37 -34.51
N GLY A 604 23.89 2.30 -34.10
CA GLY A 604 25.00 3.10 -34.65
C GLY A 604 25.21 4.52 -34.12
N SER A 605 26.22 4.67 -33.25
CA SER A 605 26.98 5.89 -32.86
C SER A 605 26.24 7.21 -32.55
N LEU A 606 25.99 7.44 -31.26
CA LEU A 606 26.57 8.59 -30.53
C LEU A 606 26.95 8.22 -29.09
N GLY A 607 27.96 7.33 -28.98
CA GLY A 607 28.86 7.26 -27.83
C GLY A 607 28.57 6.15 -26.81
N GLU A 608 29.41 5.13 -26.93
CA GLU A 608 29.75 4.04 -26.00
C GLU A 608 28.95 2.71 -26.08
N THR A 609 29.73 1.67 -26.35
CA THR A 609 29.39 0.26 -26.44
C THR A 609 29.04 -0.30 -25.07
N LEU A 610 27.75 -0.42 -24.79
CA LEU A 610 27.27 -1.49 -23.92
C LEU A 610 27.07 -2.70 -24.82
N MET A 611 27.79 -3.79 -24.54
CA MET A 611 27.42 -5.12 -25.03
C MET A 611 26.11 -5.53 -24.35
N SER A 612 24.98 -4.91 -24.71
CA SER A 612 23.68 -5.45 -24.40
C SER A 612 23.37 -6.49 -25.47
N ASN A 613 23.51 -7.75 -25.09
CA ASN A 613 22.72 -8.84 -25.67
C ASN A 613 21.30 -8.33 -25.99
N ASN A 614 20.89 -8.41 -27.26
CA ASN A 614 19.61 -7.92 -27.82
C ASN A 614 18.33 -8.45 -27.12
N ALA A 615 18.45 -9.15 -26.00
CA ALA A 615 17.38 -9.70 -25.19
C ALA A 615 16.57 -8.66 -24.38
N GLN A 616 17.11 -7.45 -24.13
CA GLN A 616 16.45 -6.47 -23.26
C GLN A 616 15.40 -5.57 -23.95
N PHE A 617 15.30 -5.61 -25.28
CA PHE A 617 14.20 -5.01 -26.04
C PHE A 617 12.86 -5.73 -25.86
N LYS A 618 12.94 -7.02 -25.56
CA LYS A 618 11.89 -8.01 -25.79
C LYS A 618 10.69 -7.96 -24.82
N LYS A 619 10.63 -6.97 -23.91
CA LYS A 619 9.72 -6.97 -22.73
C LYS A 619 9.34 -5.58 -22.19
N CYS A 620 9.27 -4.54 -23.03
CA CYS A 620 8.83 -3.22 -22.56
C CYS A 620 7.30 -3.15 -22.47
N ALA A 621 6.77 -2.89 -21.28
CA ALA A 621 5.35 -2.73 -21.05
C ALA A 621 4.79 -1.54 -21.85
N ASN A 622 3.63 -1.73 -22.45
CA ASN A 622 2.83 -0.65 -23.03
C ASN A 622 1.78 -0.22 -22.00
N ALA A 623 1.47 1.07 -21.97
CA ALA A 623 0.28 1.52 -21.25
C ALA A 623 -0.93 1.43 -22.18
N LYS A 624 -1.99 0.73 -21.77
CA LYS A 624 -3.17 0.49 -22.60
C LYS A 624 -4.28 1.49 -22.28
N GLU A 625 -5.00 1.88 -23.32
CA GLU A 625 -6.30 2.52 -23.23
C GLU A 625 -7.33 1.74 -24.06
N MET A 626 -8.56 1.66 -23.57
CA MET A 626 -9.70 1.12 -24.31
C MET A 626 -10.69 2.26 -24.53
N ILE A 627 -11.07 2.50 -25.78
CA ILE A 627 -12.00 3.56 -26.17
C ILE A 627 -13.23 2.91 -26.81
N ASP A 628 -14.41 3.15 -26.25
CA ASP A 628 -15.67 2.72 -26.85
C ASP A 628 -15.92 3.46 -28.17
N MET A 629 -15.98 2.73 -29.29
CA MET A 629 -16.11 3.35 -30.60
C MET A 629 -17.47 4.01 -30.79
N THR A 630 -18.55 3.42 -30.25
CA THR A 630 -19.90 3.97 -30.35
C THR A 630 -19.98 5.34 -29.69
N HIS A 631 -19.39 5.49 -28.51
CA HIS A 631 -19.28 6.78 -27.86
C HIS A 631 -18.30 7.71 -28.59
N LEU A 632 -17.14 7.21 -29.07
CA LEU A 632 -16.14 8.02 -29.76
C LEU A 632 -16.71 8.70 -31.01
N ILE A 633 -17.50 7.99 -31.82
CA ILE A 633 -18.05 8.51 -33.08
C ILE A 633 -19.43 9.18 -32.93
N GLY A 634 -20.12 8.95 -31.81
CA GLY A 634 -21.46 9.48 -31.55
C GLY A 634 -21.49 11.00 -31.29
N ASP A 635 -22.69 11.54 -31.07
CA ASP A 635 -22.89 12.98 -30.84
C ASP A 635 -22.92 13.37 -29.35
N ASP A 636 -23.06 12.39 -28.45
CA ASP A 636 -23.20 12.64 -27.01
C ASP A 636 -21.84 12.84 -26.35
N HIS A 637 -21.38 14.09 -26.29
CA HIS A 637 -20.11 14.46 -25.67
C HIS A 637 -20.26 15.63 -24.70
N GLU A 638 -19.80 15.44 -23.47
CA GLU A 638 -19.52 16.54 -22.54
C GLU A 638 -18.05 16.95 -22.66
N TYR A 639 -17.80 18.20 -23.02
CA TYR A 639 -16.44 18.71 -23.25
C TYR A 639 -15.91 19.50 -22.06
N GLU A 640 -14.60 19.46 -21.87
CA GLU A 640 -13.85 20.32 -20.96
C GLU A 640 -12.65 20.96 -21.64
N THR A 641 -12.23 22.14 -21.14
CA THR A 641 -11.03 22.80 -21.64
C THR A 641 -9.79 22.13 -21.06
N VAL A 642 -8.97 21.55 -21.92
CA VAL A 642 -7.66 21.01 -21.60
C VAL A 642 -6.61 22.03 -22.01
N LYS A 643 -5.68 22.32 -21.08
CA LYS A 643 -4.49 23.13 -21.36
C LYS A 643 -3.29 22.22 -21.45
N VAL A 644 -2.51 22.41 -22.49
CA VAL A 644 -1.36 21.59 -22.81
C VAL A 644 -0.13 22.49 -22.85
N ASP A 645 0.79 22.26 -21.92
CA ASP A 645 2.01 23.05 -21.78
C ASP A 645 2.91 22.93 -23.04
N PRO A 646 3.69 23.97 -23.37
CA PRO A 646 4.69 23.90 -24.43
C PRO A 646 5.82 22.93 -24.07
N THR A 647 6.39 22.28 -25.09
CA THR A 647 7.57 21.41 -24.97
C THR A 647 8.64 21.84 -25.98
N CYS A 648 9.80 21.18 -26.02
CA CYS A 648 10.76 21.42 -27.10
C CYS A 648 10.31 20.84 -28.45
N LEU A 649 9.29 19.97 -28.46
CA LEU A 649 8.73 19.36 -29.66
C LEU A 649 7.61 20.22 -30.28
N ARG A 650 6.77 20.86 -29.46
CA ARG A 650 5.60 21.62 -29.93
C ARG A 650 5.24 22.81 -29.03
N LYS A 651 4.49 23.74 -29.61
CA LYS A 651 3.95 24.91 -28.90
C LYS A 651 2.90 24.49 -27.87
N GLY A 652 2.69 25.33 -26.87
CA GLY A 652 1.63 25.18 -25.89
C GLY A 652 0.29 25.56 -26.51
N PHE A 653 -0.80 24.89 -26.10
CA PHE A 653 -2.13 25.17 -26.62
C PHE A 653 -3.22 24.85 -25.60
N SER A 654 -4.44 25.29 -25.89
CA SER A 654 -5.65 24.90 -25.18
C SER A 654 -6.71 24.46 -26.18
N GLU A 655 -7.51 23.46 -25.83
CA GLU A 655 -8.60 22.96 -26.67
C GLU A 655 -9.69 22.32 -25.81
N GLU A 656 -10.86 22.04 -26.41
CA GLU A 656 -11.93 21.32 -25.73
C GLU A 656 -11.83 19.81 -26.06
N ARG A 657 -11.85 18.95 -25.03
CA ARG A 657 -11.83 17.49 -25.16
C ARG A 657 -13.01 16.85 -24.45
N CYS A 658 -13.53 15.77 -25.02
CA CYS A 658 -14.57 14.98 -24.38
C CYS A 658 -14.02 14.37 -23.08
N LYS A 659 -14.79 14.47 -21.99
CA LYS A 659 -14.41 13.96 -20.66
C LYS A 659 -14.28 12.44 -20.58
N VAL A 660 -14.91 11.71 -21.50
CA VAL A 660 -15.00 10.24 -21.47
C VAL A 660 -14.01 9.60 -22.44
N CYS A 661 -14.12 9.90 -23.74
CA CYS A 661 -13.22 9.31 -24.74
C CYS A 661 -11.98 10.16 -25.06
N GLY A 662 -11.90 11.40 -24.57
CA GLY A 662 -10.80 12.31 -24.92
C GLY A 662 -10.86 12.87 -26.34
N ARG A 663 -11.95 12.64 -27.08
CA ARG A 663 -12.16 13.20 -28.44
C ARG A 663 -11.98 14.70 -28.44
N ILE A 664 -11.16 15.20 -29.36
CA ILE A 664 -10.92 16.63 -29.54
C ILE A 664 -12.12 17.24 -30.27
N LYS A 665 -12.63 18.36 -29.73
CA LYS A 665 -13.67 19.13 -30.38
C LYS A 665 -13.07 20.00 -31.48
N GLU A 666 -13.57 19.83 -32.70
CA GLU A 666 -13.07 20.54 -33.86
C GLU A 666 -13.04 22.07 -33.66
N ARG A 667 -11.99 22.71 -34.21
CA ARG A 667 -11.83 24.17 -34.23
C ARG A 667 -11.79 24.86 -32.86
N THR A 668 -11.48 24.12 -31.79
CA THR A 668 -11.34 24.69 -30.44
C THR A 668 -9.89 24.94 -30.02
N CYS A 669 -8.92 24.35 -30.74
CA CYS A 669 -7.50 24.50 -30.44
C CYS A 669 -7.03 25.95 -30.63
N LYS A 670 -6.41 26.50 -29.59
CA LYS A 670 -5.82 27.84 -29.52
C LYS A 670 -4.41 27.71 -28.99
N VAL A 671 -3.43 28.01 -29.85
CA VAL A 671 -2.02 28.08 -29.47
C VAL A 671 -1.82 29.20 -28.45
N THR A 672 -1.16 28.91 -27.34
CA THR A 672 -1.00 29.85 -26.21
C THR A 672 0.44 30.30 -26.02
N ASP A 673 1.41 29.41 -26.21
CA ASP A 673 2.81 29.63 -25.82
C ASP A 673 3.79 29.07 -26.86
N ASP A 674 4.95 29.71 -27.03
CA ASP A 674 6.02 29.19 -27.89
C ASP A 674 6.67 27.93 -27.33
N LYS A 675 7.37 27.19 -28.20
CA LYS A 675 8.17 26.03 -27.77
C LYS A 675 9.15 26.45 -26.68
N VAL A 676 9.37 25.57 -25.70
CA VAL A 676 10.37 25.79 -24.66
C VAL A 676 11.69 25.12 -25.05
N ASP A 677 12.79 25.61 -24.48
CA ASP A 677 14.10 24.99 -24.66
C ASP A 677 14.12 23.54 -24.12
N HIS A 678 15.06 22.75 -24.62
CA HIS A 678 15.30 21.40 -24.12
C HIS A 678 15.57 21.42 -22.62
N HIS A 679 14.83 20.59 -21.88
CA HIS A 679 14.99 20.47 -20.44
C HIS A 679 15.75 19.17 -20.10
N TYR A 680 17.03 19.29 -19.77
CA TYR A 680 17.91 18.14 -19.59
C TYR A 680 18.02 17.62 -18.15
N ILE A 681 17.99 16.31 -17.99
CA ILE A 681 18.37 15.57 -16.77
C ILE A 681 19.74 14.91 -16.95
N TYR A 682 20.55 14.83 -15.90
CA TYR A 682 21.81 14.08 -15.95
C TYR A 682 21.52 12.58 -15.85
N ASP A 683 22.02 11.84 -16.82
CA ASP A 683 21.92 10.39 -16.88
C ASP A 683 23.22 9.76 -16.37
N SER A 684 23.16 9.14 -15.20
CA SER A 684 24.32 8.63 -14.48
C SER A 684 24.99 7.43 -15.15
N GLN A 685 24.28 6.66 -15.98
CA GLN A 685 24.88 5.47 -16.61
C GLN A 685 25.65 5.84 -17.88
N VAL A 686 25.13 6.78 -18.70
CA VAL A 686 25.84 7.26 -19.91
C VAL A 686 26.68 8.52 -19.65
N LYS A 687 26.66 9.05 -18.43
CA LYS A 687 27.40 10.23 -17.99
C LYS A 687 27.19 11.45 -18.91
N LYS A 688 25.95 11.62 -19.40
CA LYS A 688 25.52 12.69 -20.32
C LYS A 688 24.19 13.26 -19.89
N TYR A 689 23.75 14.33 -20.54
CA TYR A 689 22.49 15.02 -20.26
C TYR A 689 21.43 14.66 -21.28
N ARG A 690 20.19 14.41 -20.85
CA ARG A 690 19.08 13.90 -21.67
C ARG A 690 17.82 14.75 -21.51
N CYS A 691 17.23 15.20 -22.62
CA CYS A 691 16.04 16.06 -22.57
C CYS A 691 14.80 15.28 -22.09
N THR A 692 14.11 15.73 -21.05
CA THR A 692 12.87 15.11 -20.52
C THR A 692 11.67 15.12 -21.47
N PHE A 693 11.70 15.93 -22.53
CA PHE A 693 10.58 16.01 -23.48
C PHE A 693 10.83 15.23 -24.77
N CYS A 694 12.03 15.33 -25.35
CA CYS A 694 12.38 14.69 -26.62
C CYS A 694 13.49 13.66 -26.51
N ASN A 695 14.01 13.43 -25.31
CA ASN A 695 15.08 12.50 -25.01
C ASN A 695 16.43 12.75 -25.70
N GLN A 696 16.62 13.90 -26.37
CA GLN A 696 17.90 14.28 -26.96
C GLN A 696 19.02 14.22 -25.92
N VAL A 697 20.14 13.59 -26.27
CA VAL A 697 21.32 13.46 -25.41
C VAL A 697 22.40 14.46 -25.85
N VAL A 698 22.97 15.20 -24.91
CA VAL A 698 24.08 16.15 -25.11
C VAL A 698 25.20 15.90 -24.09
N SER A 699 26.44 16.25 -24.45
CA SER A 699 27.61 16.06 -23.59
C SER A 699 27.59 16.99 -22.38
N ASP A 700 27.12 18.23 -22.58
CA ASP A 700 27.08 19.26 -21.56
C ASP A 700 25.73 19.99 -21.63
N ALA A 701 25.00 20.01 -20.52
CA ALA A 701 23.84 20.87 -20.35
C ALA A 701 23.87 21.46 -18.94
N LEU A 702 23.19 22.60 -18.76
CA LEU A 702 22.86 23.07 -17.43
C LEU A 702 21.86 22.06 -16.84
N GLU A 703 22.24 21.35 -15.78
CA GLU A 703 21.35 20.52 -14.99
C GLU A 703 20.03 21.28 -14.69
N HIS A 704 18.90 20.56 -14.64
CA HIS A 704 17.56 21.01 -14.19
C HIS A 704 17.49 22.44 -13.64
N ASN A 705 16.61 23.27 -14.20
CA ASN A 705 16.37 24.61 -13.70
C ASN A 705 15.47 24.59 -12.45
N TYR A 706 16.05 24.19 -11.32
CA TYR A 706 15.38 24.15 -10.03
C TYR A 706 15.04 25.56 -9.52
N LYS A 707 13.80 25.73 -9.07
CA LYS A 707 13.37 26.94 -8.36
C LYS A 707 14.14 27.09 -7.05
N LYS A 708 13.99 28.25 -6.40
CA LYS A 708 14.46 28.41 -5.02
C LYS A 708 13.83 27.32 -4.13
N PRO A 709 14.62 26.67 -3.25
CA PRO A 709 14.14 25.55 -2.47
C PRO A 709 13.12 25.98 -1.43
N GLU A 710 12.21 25.06 -1.11
CA GLU A 710 11.40 25.13 0.10
C GLU A 710 12.13 24.41 1.24
N PHE A 711 12.32 25.09 2.38
CA PHE A 711 13.00 24.52 3.54
C PHE A 711 11.99 23.92 4.52
N ILE A 712 12.03 22.60 4.65
CA ILE A 712 11.15 21.80 5.50
C ILE A 712 11.89 21.49 6.80
N TRP A 713 11.48 22.14 7.88
CA TRP A 713 12.12 22.01 9.20
C TRP A 713 11.36 21.05 10.11
N SER A 714 12.10 20.25 10.89
CA SER A 714 11.52 19.53 12.02
C SER A 714 10.92 20.48 13.07
N ASP A 715 9.99 19.99 13.88
CA ASP A 715 9.38 20.79 14.96
C ASP A 715 10.42 21.27 15.99
N ASP A 716 11.43 20.45 16.27
CA ASP A 716 12.49 20.78 17.21
C ASP A 716 13.58 21.70 16.63
N LYS A 717 13.55 21.93 15.30
CA LYS A 717 14.50 22.73 14.51
C LYS A 717 15.93 22.18 14.47
N LYS A 718 16.09 20.88 14.74
CA LYS A 718 17.40 20.20 14.70
C LYS A 718 17.70 19.53 13.35
N SER A 719 16.70 19.36 12.49
CA SER A 719 16.90 18.94 11.11
C SER A 719 16.09 19.82 10.15
N CYS A 720 16.63 19.97 8.94
CA CYS A 720 15.95 20.63 7.84
C CYS A 720 16.33 19.96 6.53
N GLU A 721 15.35 19.82 5.65
CA GLU A 721 15.53 19.36 4.27
C GLU A 721 15.16 20.50 3.32
N ALA A 722 16.01 20.80 2.35
CA ALA A 722 15.71 21.73 1.27
C ALA A 722 15.14 20.94 0.09
N SER A 723 13.90 21.23 -0.26
CA SER A 723 13.18 20.62 -1.38
C SER A 723 13.27 21.53 -2.61
N PHE A 724 13.95 21.06 -3.65
CA PHE A 724 14.16 21.75 -4.92
C PHE A 724 13.19 21.20 -5.96
N VAL A 725 12.32 22.06 -6.49
CA VAL A 725 11.37 21.68 -7.54
C VAL A 725 11.84 22.22 -8.88
N CYS A 726 12.01 21.33 -9.85
CA CYS A 726 12.40 21.71 -11.20
C CYS A 726 11.27 22.50 -11.87
N SER A 727 11.59 23.68 -12.43
CA SER A 727 10.61 24.53 -13.09
C SER A 727 10.01 23.92 -14.35
N SER A 728 10.69 22.93 -14.94
CA SER A 728 10.37 22.39 -16.26
C SER A 728 9.76 20.99 -16.23
N CYS A 729 10.20 20.09 -15.35
CA CYS A 729 9.65 18.72 -15.26
C CYS A 729 8.94 18.40 -13.94
N GLY A 730 8.96 19.31 -12.95
CA GLY A 730 8.37 19.04 -11.64
C GLY A 730 9.12 18.02 -10.78
N ASN A 731 10.28 17.50 -11.22
CA ASN A 731 11.15 16.66 -10.38
C ASN A 731 11.47 17.37 -9.07
N ILE A 732 11.45 16.62 -7.98
CA ILE A 732 11.70 17.11 -6.62
C ILE A 732 12.98 16.46 -6.10
N GLU A 733 14.02 17.27 -5.91
CA GLU A 733 15.25 16.84 -5.27
C GLU A 733 15.29 17.36 -3.83
N LYS A 734 15.64 16.46 -2.91
CA LYS A 734 15.65 16.74 -1.48
C LYS A 734 17.09 16.67 -0.97
N VAL A 735 17.54 17.75 -0.35
CA VAL A 735 18.91 17.87 0.16
C VAL A 735 18.87 18.15 1.65
N GLU A 736 19.53 17.31 2.44
CA GLU A 736 19.71 17.57 3.86
C GLU A 736 20.54 18.84 4.09
N CYS A 737 20.10 19.68 5.02
CA CYS A 737 20.77 20.93 5.35
C CYS A 737 21.70 20.77 6.56
N GLU A 738 22.86 21.41 6.51
CA GLU A 738 23.71 21.64 7.67
C GLU A 738 23.05 22.71 8.57
N ILE A 739 22.79 22.36 9.83
CA ILE A 739 22.14 23.26 10.80
C ILE A 739 23.19 23.86 11.73
N THR A 740 23.18 25.19 11.83
CA THR A 740 23.90 25.92 12.88
C THR A 740 22.91 26.71 13.71
N SER A 741 23.12 26.84 15.02
CA SER A 741 22.28 27.67 15.89
C SER A 741 23.09 28.75 16.58
N LYS A 742 22.44 29.89 16.84
CA LYS A 742 23.00 31.00 17.60
C LYS A 742 21.94 31.57 18.53
N VAL A 743 22.25 31.61 19.82
CA VAL A 743 21.43 32.33 20.80
C VAL A 743 21.61 33.83 20.58
N ILE A 744 20.64 34.44 19.91
CA ILE A 744 20.64 35.88 19.63
C ILE A 744 20.06 36.70 20.78
N LYS A 745 19.20 36.07 21.61
CA LYS A 745 18.72 36.63 22.88
C LYS A 745 18.72 35.53 23.94
N LYS A 746 19.50 35.70 25.01
CA LYS A 746 19.48 34.75 26.13
C LYS A 746 18.14 34.86 26.88
N SER A 747 17.56 33.73 27.26
CA SER A 747 16.37 33.73 28.12
C SER A 747 16.72 34.15 29.54
N ASN A 748 15.74 34.70 30.25
CA ASN A 748 15.81 34.95 31.68
C ASN A 748 14.45 34.61 32.34
N CYS A 749 14.29 34.94 33.62
CA CYS A 749 13.08 34.58 34.38
C CYS A 749 11.84 35.44 34.04
N ILE A 750 11.99 36.46 33.19
CA ILE A 750 10.94 37.43 32.82
C ILE A 750 10.68 37.40 31.30
N GLU A 751 11.73 37.29 30.50
CA GLU A 751 11.67 37.32 29.05
C GLU A 751 12.19 36.02 28.46
N GLU A 752 11.50 35.53 27.43
CA GLU A 752 11.93 34.39 26.64
C GLU A 752 13.19 34.74 25.86
N GLY A 753 14.05 33.74 25.71
CA GLY A 753 15.21 33.84 24.84
C GLY A 753 14.81 33.57 23.40
N ILE A 754 15.69 33.91 22.47
CA ILE A 754 15.53 33.62 21.06
C ILE A 754 16.82 32.96 20.61
N GLU A 755 16.68 31.75 20.08
CA GLU A 755 17.72 31.06 19.35
C GLU A 755 17.34 31.07 17.88
N GLU A 756 18.24 31.55 17.04
CA GLU A 756 18.09 31.52 15.59
C GLU A 756 18.84 30.30 15.05
N TYR A 757 18.16 29.52 14.24
CA TYR A 757 18.68 28.35 13.55
C TYR A 757 18.85 28.73 12.08
N THR A 758 20.04 28.48 11.53
CA THR A 758 20.36 28.67 10.13
C THR A 758 20.58 27.30 9.50
N ALA A 759 19.72 26.93 8.55
CA ALA A 759 19.93 25.81 7.65
C ALA A 759 20.76 26.28 6.46
N LYS A 760 21.79 25.52 6.08
CA LYS A 760 22.57 25.75 4.86
C LYS A 760 22.66 24.47 4.06
N CYS A 761 22.47 24.56 2.75
CA CYS A 761 22.76 23.44 1.86
C CYS A 761 23.45 23.95 0.59
N LYS A 762 24.16 23.06 -0.07
CA LYS A 762 24.77 23.31 -1.37
C LYS A 762 24.10 22.39 -2.39
N PHE A 763 23.57 22.98 -3.46
CA PHE A 763 22.90 22.25 -4.53
C PHE A 763 23.27 22.87 -5.87
N GLN A 764 23.72 22.04 -6.83
CA GLN A 764 24.24 22.45 -8.14
C GLN A 764 25.29 23.57 -8.09
N GLY A 765 26.23 23.47 -7.15
CA GLY A 765 27.30 24.46 -6.98
C GLY A 765 26.89 25.79 -6.32
N LYS A 766 25.58 26.05 -6.12
CA LYS A 766 25.04 27.23 -5.44
C LYS A 766 24.73 26.93 -3.96
N PHE A 767 24.87 27.94 -3.11
CA PHE A 767 24.57 27.85 -1.68
C PHE A 767 23.21 28.48 -1.38
N TYR A 768 22.42 27.80 -0.57
CA TYR A 768 21.11 28.26 -0.10
C TYR A 768 21.07 28.26 1.42
N ASN A 769 20.30 29.19 2.00
CA ASN A 769 20.07 29.24 3.44
C ASN A 769 18.64 29.64 3.79
N ASP A 770 18.18 29.18 4.96
CA ASP A 770 16.95 29.63 5.60
C ASP A 770 17.20 29.82 7.10
N ASN A 771 16.60 30.87 7.66
CA ASN A 771 16.75 31.24 9.06
C ASN A 771 15.40 31.13 9.77
N ARG A 772 15.35 30.40 10.88
CA ARG A 772 14.16 30.26 11.72
C ARG A 772 14.50 30.57 13.17
N ALA A 773 13.65 31.38 13.81
CA ALA A 773 13.77 31.67 15.23
C ALA A 773 12.90 30.72 16.05
N LYS A 774 13.47 30.17 17.13
CA LYS A 774 12.75 29.41 18.15
C LYS A 774 12.86 30.14 19.49
N MET A 775 11.74 30.24 20.18
CA MET A 775 11.72 30.83 21.52
C MET A 775 12.33 29.84 22.52
N ILE A 776 13.33 30.29 23.28
CA ILE A 776 13.86 29.58 24.42
C ILE A 776 12.97 29.92 25.62
N ALA A 777 12.40 28.89 26.24
CA ALA A 777 11.58 29.06 27.43
C ALA A 777 12.31 29.85 28.52
N ARG A 778 11.54 30.59 29.31
CA ARG A 778 12.06 31.33 30.47
C ARG A 778 12.71 30.38 31.45
N LEU A 779 13.80 30.81 32.07
CA LEU A 779 14.40 30.08 33.18
C LEU A 779 13.44 30.10 34.37
N THR A 780 13.24 28.97 35.03
CA THR A 780 12.40 28.88 36.23
C THR A 780 13.18 29.41 37.44
N PRO A 781 12.78 30.52 38.06
CA PRO A 781 13.46 31.03 39.25
C PRO A 781 13.15 30.14 40.47
N ASP A 782 14.16 29.87 41.31
CA ASP A 782 13.99 29.12 42.55
C ASP A 782 13.59 30.11 43.66
N VAL A 783 12.31 30.08 44.01
CA VAL A 783 11.70 31.07 44.91
C VAL A 783 10.86 30.39 45.98
N SER A 784 11.12 30.73 47.24
CA SER A 784 10.41 30.21 48.42
C SER A 784 10.11 31.33 49.43
N LEU A 785 9.16 31.08 50.33
CA LEU A 785 8.89 31.97 51.47
C LEU A 785 9.75 31.54 52.65
N GLU A 786 10.32 32.49 53.40
CA GLU A 786 11.04 32.18 54.64
C GLU A 786 10.14 31.44 55.64
N GLU A 787 8.89 31.87 55.77
CA GLU A 787 7.87 31.21 56.59
C GLU A 787 6.61 30.89 55.77
N THR A 788 6.28 29.61 55.67
CA THR A 788 5.04 29.14 55.01
C THR A 788 3.83 29.07 55.94
N LYS A 789 4.04 29.30 57.25
CA LYS A 789 3.01 29.34 58.28
C LYS A 789 3.31 30.46 59.28
N LEU A 790 2.31 31.29 59.55
CA LEU A 790 2.43 32.49 60.37
C LEU A 790 1.33 32.53 61.42
N THR A 791 1.66 32.88 62.66
CA THR A 791 0.66 33.15 63.71
C THR A 791 0.70 34.62 64.10
N VAL A 792 -0.45 35.29 64.09
CA VAL A 792 -0.59 36.70 64.49
C VAL A 792 -1.78 36.86 65.44
N HIS A 793 -1.71 37.81 66.37
CA HIS A 793 -2.87 38.16 67.18
C HIS A 793 -3.73 39.25 66.53
N VAL A 794 -4.99 39.36 66.94
CA VAL A 794 -5.87 40.46 66.51
C VAL A 794 -5.21 41.81 66.84
N THR A 795 -5.11 42.70 65.84
CA THR A 795 -4.38 43.99 65.83
C THR A 795 -2.86 43.94 65.71
N GLU A 796 -2.24 42.77 65.64
CA GLU A 796 -0.81 42.60 65.36
C GLU A 796 -0.55 42.48 63.86
N GLY A 797 0.53 43.11 63.38
CA GLY A 797 1.03 43.00 62.02
C GLY A 797 2.36 42.25 62.00
N LYS A 798 2.55 41.34 61.04
CA LYS A 798 3.83 40.67 60.79
C LYS A 798 4.13 40.67 59.29
N GLU A 799 5.39 40.92 58.94
CA GLU A 799 5.88 40.93 57.56
C GLU A 799 6.16 39.50 57.07
N ILE A 800 6.13 39.32 55.75
CA ILE A 800 6.47 38.06 55.10
C ILE A 800 7.61 38.27 54.10
N ASP A 801 8.63 37.44 54.22
CA ASP A 801 9.88 37.58 53.47
C ASP A 801 10.06 36.48 52.41
N LEU A 802 10.82 36.82 51.37
CA LEU A 802 11.03 36.01 50.17
C LEU A 802 12.49 35.58 50.07
N ASN A 803 12.73 34.28 49.96
CA ASN A 803 14.02 33.74 49.53
C ASN A 803 13.98 33.49 48.03
N SER A 804 14.80 34.22 47.27
CA SER A 804 14.91 34.06 45.82
C SER A 804 16.36 34.05 45.39
N ASN A 805 16.73 33.09 44.54
CA ASN A 805 18.02 33.11 43.86
C ASN A 805 18.03 34.06 42.64
N TYR A 806 16.89 34.68 42.32
CA TYR A 806 16.75 35.63 41.22
C TYR A 806 17.09 37.06 41.67
N PRO A 807 18.11 37.72 41.07
CA PRO A 807 18.52 39.06 41.48
C PRO A 807 17.38 40.08 41.33
N ASN A 808 17.06 40.79 42.41
CA ASN A 808 15.99 41.79 42.49
C ASN A 808 14.55 41.22 42.34
N ASP A 809 14.32 39.94 42.68
CA ASP A 809 12.95 39.46 42.92
C ASP A 809 12.37 40.07 44.19
N TYR A 810 11.06 40.30 44.18
CA TYR A 810 10.34 40.86 45.32
C TYR A 810 8.88 40.44 45.30
N ILE A 811 8.20 40.59 46.43
CA ILE A 811 6.78 40.34 46.54
C ILE A 811 6.01 41.44 45.79
N LYS A 812 5.45 41.09 44.65
CA LYS A 812 4.65 41.99 43.80
C LYS A 812 3.26 42.23 44.40
N SER A 813 2.65 41.21 45.01
CA SER A 813 1.36 41.35 45.69
C SER A 813 1.06 40.23 46.68
N LEU A 814 0.30 40.55 47.73
CA LEU A 814 -0.26 39.61 48.70
C LEU A 814 -1.79 39.64 48.63
N LYS A 815 -2.45 38.49 48.52
CA LYS A 815 -3.92 38.38 48.49
C LYS A 815 -4.44 37.33 49.46
N ALA A 816 -5.35 37.73 50.34
CA ALA A 816 -6.03 36.80 51.23
C ALA A 816 -7.15 36.04 50.50
N ALA A 817 -7.22 34.72 50.70
CA ALA A 817 -8.25 33.88 50.10
C ALA A 817 -9.66 34.16 50.66
N LYS A 818 -9.76 34.72 51.88
CA LYS A 818 -11.04 35.07 52.52
C LYS A 818 -10.96 36.43 53.19
N ASN A 819 -11.87 37.33 52.81
CA ASN A 819 -11.94 38.68 53.36
C ASN A 819 -12.41 38.67 54.83
N GLY A 820 -11.77 39.49 55.67
CA GLY A 820 -12.24 39.79 57.03
C GLY A 820 -11.58 39.01 58.18
N ILE A 821 -10.69 38.05 57.92
CA ILE A 821 -9.86 37.39 58.96
C ILE A 821 -8.55 38.16 59.15
N VAL A 822 -7.91 38.53 58.04
CA VAL A 822 -6.69 39.37 58.01
C VAL A 822 -6.89 40.53 57.06
N ARG A 823 -6.11 41.59 57.27
CA ARG A 823 -5.96 42.72 56.35
C ARG A 823 -4.51 42.81 55.92
N VAL A 824 -4.29 42.91 54.61
CA VAL A 824 -2.96 43.01 54.01
C VAL A 824 -2.68 44.47 53.67
N LYS A 825 -1.47 44.96 53.98
CA LYS A 825 -1.01 46.31 53.59
C LYS A 825 0.48 46.24 53.26
N GLY A 826 0.84 46.41 51.99
CA GLY A 826 2.20 46.13 51.54
C GLY A 826 2.55 44.66 51.76
N ASN A 827 3.69 44.38 52.39
CA ASN A 827 4.13 43.04 52.77
C ASN A 827 3.65 42.60 54.17
N GLU A 828 2.93 43.47 54.89
CA GLU A 828 2.49 43.20 56.25
C GLU A 828 1.07 42.60 56.29
N ILE A 829 0.90 41.59 57.14
CA ILE A 829 -0.38 40.91 57.38
C ILE A 829 -0.86 41.23 58.78
N TYR A 830 -2.02 41.87 58.88
CA TYR A 830 -2.66 42.27 60.13
C TYR A 830 -3.82 41.35 60.50
N GLY A 831 -3.83 40.84 61.73
CA GLY A 831 -4.95 40.05 62.26
C GLY A 831 -6.18 40.92 62.55
N GLU A 832 -7.33 40.61 61.97
CA GLU A 832 -8.59 41.36 62.18
C GLU A 832 -9.60 40.53 63.01
N LYS A 833 -9.73 39.23 62.73
CA LYS A 833 -10.62 38.31 63.47
C LYS A 833 -9.95 36.95 63.68
N PRO A 834 -10.21 36.26 64.80
CA PRO A 834 -9.67 34.92 65.01
C PRO A 834 -10.10 33.94 63.91
N GLY A 835 -9.16 33.14 63.42
CA GLY A 835 -9.41 32.19 62.34
C GLY A 835 -8.17 31.92 61.49
N LYS A 836 -8.28 30.96 60.56
CA LYS A 836 -7.19 30.59 59.65
C LYS A 836 -7.49 31.06 58.23
N VAL A 837 -6.52 31.61 57.53
CA VAL A 837 -6.65 32.06 56.14
C VAL A 837 -5.37 31.80 55.37
N VAL A 838 -5.49 31.47 54.09
CA VAL A 838 -4.34 31.35 53.18
C VAL A 838 -4.11 32.70 52.50
N ILE A 839 -2.86 33.15 52.51
CA ILE A 839 -2.38 34.29 51.73
C ILE A 839 -1.62 33.74 50.53
N THR A 840 -2.03 34.17 49.33
CA THR A 840 -1.27 33.93 48.10
C THR A 840 -0.30 35.08 47.89
N VAL A 841 0.99 34.75 47.78
CA VAL A 841 2.10 35.66 47.47
C VAL A 841 2.40 35.55 45.99
N THR A 842 2.38 36.66 45.27
CA THR A 842 2.82 36.72 43.87
C THR A 842 4.12 37.53 43.80
N THR A 843 5.15 36.96 43.20
CA THR A 843 6.47 37.60 43.06
C THR A 843 6.57 38.42 41.78
N LYS A 844 7.66 39.20 41.61
CA LYS A 844 7.96 39.94 40.37
C LYS A 844 8.14 38.99 39.19
N SER A 845 8.75 37.83 39.45
CA SER A 845 8.88 36.70 38.51
C SER A 845 7.55 35.98 38.19
N ASN A 846 6.41 36.48 38.70
CA ASN A 846 5.06 35.91 38.55
C ASN A 846 4.88 34.50 39.16
N MET A 847 5.79 34.06 40.04
CA MET A 847 5.61 32.84 40.84
C MET A 847 4.53 33.07 41.91
N LYS A 848 3.72 32.03 42.16
CA LYS A 848 2.66 32.05 43.17
C LYS A 848 3.00 31.11 44.32
N LEU A 849 3.22 31.67 45.51
CA LEU A 849 3.50 30.93 46.75
C LEU A 849 2.33 31.08 47.72
N SER A 850 2.22 30.20 48.70
CA SER A 850 1.13 30.22 49.68
C SER A 850 1.66 30.21 51.11
N CYS A 851 1.15 31.12 51.95
CA CYS A 851 1.39 31.15 53.38
C CYS A 851 0.08 30.97 54.14
N VAL A 852 0.08 30.11 55.16
CA VAL A 852 -1.10 29.90 56.00
C VAL A 852 -0.99 30.75 57.26
N VAL A 853 -1.89 31.71 57.41
CA VAL A 853 -1.94 32.63 58.55
C VAL A 853 -3.01 32.19 59.54
N THR A 854 -2.63 32.04 60.80
CA THR A 854 -3.55 31.75 61.92
C THR A 854 -3.66 32.98 62.81
N VAL A 855 -4.86 33.52 62.93
CA VAL A 855 -5.15 34.66 63.81
C VAL A 855 -5.69 34.15 65.15
N GLU A 856 -4.97 34.41 66.23
CA GLU A 856 -5.34 33.97 67.58
C GLU A 856 -6.01 35.08 68.40
N LYS A 857 -6.81 34.67 69.40
CA LYS A 857 -7.49 35.61 70.31
C LYS A 857 -6.52 36.13 71.37
N ALA A 858 -6.51 37.44 71.59
CA ALA A 858 -5.70 38.09 72.62
C ALA A 858 -6.16 37.75 74.06
N ASP A 859 -5.22 37.63 75.00
CA ASP A 859 -5.44 37.38 76.43
C ASP A 859 -5.18 38.63 77.28
N VAL A 860 -5.95 38.82 78.37
CA VAL A 860 -5.81 39.96 79.29
C VAL A 860 -6.04 39.56 80.75
N SER A 861 -5.19 40.05 81.66
CA SER A 861 -5.32 39.80 83.12
C SER A 861 -5.14 41.06 83.97
N LEU A 862 -5.83 41.11 85.11
CA LEU A 862 -5.86 42.23 86.07
C LEU A 862 -5.00 41.95 87.32
N SER A 863 -4.48 42.99 87.96
CA SER A 863 -3.63 42.88 89.17
C SER A 863 -4.32 42.29 90.40
N LYS A 864 -5.66 42.25 90.41
CA LYS A 864 -6.46 41.60 91.46
C LYS A 864 -7.71 40.95 90.86
N LYS A 865 -8.13 39.82 91.44
CA LYS A 865 -9.40 39.14 91.12
C LYS A 865 -10.55 39.58 92.06
N THR A 866 -10.23 39.99 93.28
CA THR A 866 -11.19 40.54 94.27
C THR A 866 -10.59 41.72 95.04
N LEU A 867 -11.43 42.65 95.48
CA LEU A 867 -11.03 43.86 96.22
C LEU A 867 -12.10 44.27 97.24
N THR A 868 -11.70 44.68 98.45
CA THR A 868 -12.61 45.23 99.48
C THR A 868 -12.17 46.63 99.88
N LEU A 869 -13.11 47.59 99.90
CA LEU A 869 -12.85 49.01 100.20
C LEU A 869 -13.84 49.58 101.23
N ILE A 870 -13.45 50.65 101.92
CA ILE A 870 -14.37 51.45 102.74
C ILE A 870 -14.92 52.58 101.86
N ALA A 871 -16.19 52.94 102.04
CA ALA A 871 -16.82 54.04 101.31
C ALA A 871 -15.97 55.34 101.39
N LYS A 872 -15.87 56.03 100.26
CA LYS A 872 -15.02 57.21 99.95
C LYS A 872 -13.53 56.92 99.70
N ASN A 873 -13.04 55.70 99.92
CA ASN A 873 -11.66 55.36 99.56
C ASN A 873 -11.54 55.06 98.05
N THR A 874 -10.33 55.23 97.53
CA THR A 874 -9.98 54.92 96.14
C THR A 874 -8.92 53.82 96.06
N TYR A 875 -8.88 53.09 94.94
CA TYR A 875 -7.87 52.07 94.63
C TYR A 875 -7.51 52.10 93.15
N LYS A 876 -6.23 51.93 92.79
CA LYS A 876 -5.79 51.86 91.39
C LYS A 876 -5.72 50.41 90.95
N LEU A 877 -6.56 50.02 90.00
CA LEU A 877 -6.50 48.71 89.37
C LEU A 877 -5.71 48.80 88.06
N THR A 878 -4.88 47.78 87.80
CA THR A 878 -3.95 47.75 86.66
C THR A 878 -4.11 46.46 85.87
N VAL A 879 -3.92 46.55 84.55
CA VAL A 879 -3.75 45.38 83.67
C VAL A 879 -2.30 44.92 83.79
N ILE A 880 -2.08 43.63 84.05
CA ILE A 880 -0.74 43.06 84.30
C ILE A 880 -0.26 42.14 83.17
N LYS A 881 -1.19 41.61 82.37
CA LYS A 881 -0.89 40.81 81.20
C LYS A 881 -1.79 41.27 80.07
N LYS A 882 -1.18 41.59 78.94
CA LYS A 882 -1.78 41.88 77.64
C LYS A 882 -0.71 41.64 76.58
N ILE A 883 -1.09 41.46 75.33
CA ILE A 883 -0.12 41.55 74.23
C ILE A 883 0.44 42.99 74.15
N SER A 884 1.68 43.13 73.68
CA SER A 884 2.41 44.40 73.68
C SER A 884 1.67 45.50 72.91
N SER A 885 1.15 45.16 71.73
CA SER A 885 0.42 46.04 70.80
C SER A 885 -0.98 46.46 71.25
N ASP A 886 -1.62 45.69 72.14
CA ASP A 886 -3.00 45.94 72.54
C ASP A 886 -3.09 47.08 73.57
N SER A 887 -4.18 47.82 73.54
CA SER A 887 -4.39 48.97 74.44
C SER A 887 -5.77 48.89 75.07
N ILE A 888 -5.92 49.51 76.25
CA ILE A 888 -7.21 49.51 76.94
C ILE A 888 -8.20 50.32 76.10
N SER A 889 -9.31 49.68 75.74
CA SER A 889 -10.43 50.35 75.08
C SER A 889 -11.30 51.07 76.12
N LYS A 890 -11.76 50.37 77.15
CA LYS A 890 -12.61 50.97 78.20
C LYS A 890 -12.60 50.20 79.52
N TRP A 891 -12.94 50.92 80.59
CA TRP A 891 -13.28 50.37 81.91
C TRP A 891 -14.76 50.56 82.22
N ILE A 892 -15.40 49.54 82.79
CA ILE A 892 -16.84 49.53 83.07
C ILE A 892 -17.08 49.10 84.51
N SER A 893 -17.96 49.82 85.21
CA SER A 893 -18.51 49.37 86.49
C SER A 893 -19.91 48.82 86.29
N SER A 894 -20.18 47.63 86.83
CA SER A 894 -21.51 47.02 86.79
C SER A 894 -22.52 47.76 87.68
N ASN A 895 -22.07 48.55 88.67
CA ASN A 895 -22.96 49.41 89.46
C ASN A 895 -22.23 50.68 89.91
N LYS A 896 -22.42 51.76 89.13
CA LYS A 896 -21.83 53.08 89.36
C LYS A 896 -22.29 53.78 90.65
N LYS A 897 -23.40 53.32 91.28
CA LYS A 897 -23.85 53.83 92.59
C LYS A 897 -22.97 53.28 93.73
N VAL A 898 -22.45 52.06 93.58
CA VAL A 898 -21.60 51.39 94.58
C VAL A 898 -20.13 51.74 94.37
N VAL A 899 -19.64 51.63 93.13
CA VAL A 899 -18.24 51.92 92.76
C VAL A 899 -18.18 52.54 91.37
N THR A 900 -17.36 53.58 91.19
CA THR A 900 -17.01 54.10 89.86
C THR A 900 -15.56 53.78 89.52
N VAL A 901 -15.25 53.67 88.23
CA VAL A 901 -13.88 53.51 87.71
C VAL A 901 -13.67 54.55 86.61
N ASP A 902 -12.51 55.19 86.56
CA ASP A 902 -12.15 56.12 85.49
C ASP A 902 -11.42 55.42 84.32
N ARG A 903 -11.12 56.18 83.26
CA ARG A 903 -10.40 55.67 82.08
C ARG A 903 -9.02 55.07 82.39
N ASN A 904 -8.44 55.47 83.53
CA ASN A 904 -7.12 55.03 83.96
C ASN A 904 -7.23 53.82 84.91
N GLY A 905 -8.41 53.29 85.22
CA GLY A 905 -8.57 52.18 86.18
C GLY A 905 -8.53 52.61 87.64
N LYS A 906 -8.68 53.91 87.96
CA LYS A 906 -8.84 54.37 89.34
C LYS A 906 -10.27 54.14 89.80
N ILE A 907 -10.40 53.25 90.77
CA ILE A 907 -11.66 52.84 91.40
C ILE A 907 -11.97 53.77 92.57
N THR A 908 -13.20 54.26 92.66
CA THR A 908 -13.71 55.08 93.79
C THR A 908 -14.93 54.41 94.41
N ALA A 909 -14.80 54.02 95.68
CA ALA A 909 -15.89 53.39 96.44
C ALA A 909 -16.89 54.46 96.93
N LYS A 910 -18.17 54.32 96.59
CA LYS A 910 -19.20 55.31 96.92
C LYS A 910 -20.08 54.89 98.10
N SER A 911 -20.76 53.74 97.98
CA SER A 911 -21.72 53.26 98.98
C SER A 911 -21.54 51.78 99.25
N LYS A 912 -22.07 51.29 100.39
CA LYS A 912 -22.02 49.87 100.75
C LYS A 912 -22.69 49.02 99.66
N GLY A 913 -22.04 47.93 99.27
CA GLY A 913 -22.54 46.99 98.28
C GLY A 913 -21.41 46.25 97.59
N THR A 914 -21.76 45.40 96.61
CA THR A 914 -20.81 44.61 95.83
C THR A 914 -21.09 44.82 94.35
N CYS A 915 -20.06 45.03 93.53
CA CYS A 915 -20.18 45.14 92.08
C CYS A 915 -18.91 44.63 91.37
N TYR A 916 -18.91 44.61 90.05
CA TYR A 916 -17.75 44.22 89.25
C TYR A 916 -17.20 45.41 88.47
N ILE A 917 -15.87 45.46 88.33
CA ILE A 917 -15.18 46.35 87.40
C ILE A 917 -14.59 45.48 86.28
N THR A 918 -14.90 45.80 85.03
CA THR A 918 -14.44 45.09 83.83
C THR A 918 -13.54 46.01 83.00
N VAL A 919 -12.39 45.49 82.55
CA VAL A 919 -11.56 46.10 81.50
C VAL A 919 -11.87 45.42 80.18
N ILE A 920 -11.95 46.20 79.11
CA ILE A 920 -12.05 45.72 77.73
C ILE A 920 -10.92 46.36 76.95
N MET A 921 -10.15 45.54 76.23
CA MET A 921 -9.04 45.95 75.39
C MET A 921 -9.49 46.24 73.95
N LYS A 922 -8.67 46.88 73.12
CA LYS A 922 -9.00 47.17 71.71
C LYS A 922 -9.07 45.90 70.87
N SER A 923 -8.27 44.88 71.19
CA SER A 923 -8.40 43.53 70.63
C SER A 923 -9.73 42.83 70.93
N GLY A 924 -10.54 43.38 71.84
CA GLY A 924 -11.77 42.75 72.35
C GLY A 924 -11.55 41.81 73.55
N ALA A 925 -10.30 41.55 73.95
CA ALA A 925 -10.01 40.81 75.18
C ALA A 925 -10.61 41.53 76.40
N SER A 926 -11.13 40.79 77.39
CA SER A 926 -11.72 41.41 78.60
C SER A 926 -11.44 40.62 79.87
N ALA A 927 -11.30 41.34 80.99
CA ALA A 927 -11.11 40.78 82.31
C ALA A 927 -11.93 41.55 83.37
N LYS A 928 -12.36 40.86 84.43
CA LYS A 928 -13.23 41.42 85.48
C LYS A 928 -12.70 41.18 86.89
N VAL A 929 -12.91 42.16 87.78
CA VAL A 929 -12.62 42.08 89.23
C VAL A 929 -13.90 42.30 90.04
N LYS A 930 -14.06 41.58 91.16
CA LYS A 930 -15.16 41.80 92.12
C LYS A 930 -14.75 42.81 93.19
N VAL A 931 -15.55 43.87 93.39
CA VAL A 931 -15.30 44.92 94.40
C VAL A 931 -16.41 44.96 95.43
N THR A 932 -16.05 44.90 96.72
CA THR A 932 -16.99 44.99 97.86
C THR A 932 -16.72 46.25 98.68
N VAL A 933 -17.73 47.07 98.91
CA VAL A 933 -17.63 48.33 99.67
C VAL A 933 -18.35 48.22 101.02
N GLN A 934 -17.69 48.65 102.08
CA GLN A 934 -18.21 48.63 103.46
C GLN A 934 -18.43 50.05 104.03
N LYS A 935 -19.35 50.19 105.00
CA LYS A 935 -19.56 51.47 105.73
C LYS A 935 -18.47 51.65 106.80
N LYS A 936 -18.07 52.90 107.04
CA LYS A 936 -17.17 53.27 108.16
C LYS A 936 -17.88 53.08 109.50
N VAL A 937 -17.25 52.39 110.45
CA VAL A 937 -17.75 52.17 111.81
C VAL A 937 -17.07 53.15 112.77
N VAL A 938 -17.84 53.92 113.53
CA VAL A 938 -17.34 54.95 114.48
C VAL A 938 -17.38 54.47 115.94
N ILE A 939 -16.53 55.02 116.80
CA ILE A 939 -16.47 54.73 118.24
C ILE A 939 -17.69 55.37 118.92
N LYS A 940 -18.54 54.53 119.51
CA LYS A 940 -19.70 54.97 120.30
C LYS A 940 -19.33 55.25 121.76
N LYS A 941 -18.45 54.43 122.35
CA LYS A 941 -18.04 54.55 123.76
C LYS A 941 -16.58 54.14 123.97
N LEU A 942 -15.92 54.82 124.90
CA LEU A 942 -14.61 54.43 125.44
C LEU A 942 -14.79 53.95 126.88
N LYS A 943 -14.33 52.74 127.17
CA LYS A 943 -14.32 52.18 128.53
C LYS A 943 -12.88 52.10 129.03
N LEU A 944 -12.59 52.83 130.10
CA LEU A 944 -11.31 52.74 130.82
C LEU A 944 -11.39 51.62 131.84
N ASN A 945 -10.28 50.95 132.11
CA ASN A 945 -10.22 49.90 133.13
C ASN A 945 -10.29 50.45 134.57
N VAL A 946 -9.95 51.71 134.79
CA VAL A 946 -9.96 52.37 136.12
C VAL A 946 -10.39 53.84 136.01
N LYS A 947 -10.94 54.40 137.09
CA LYS A 947 -11.32 55.83 137.20
C LYS A 947 -10.28 56.68 137.95
N THR A 948 -9.53 56.07 138.86
CA THR A 948 -8.47 56.74 139.63
C THR A 948 -7.26 55.81 139.75
N VAL A 949 -6.05 56.37 139.71
CA VAL A 949 -4.78 55.64 139.93
C VAL A 949 -3.94 56.42 140.93
N VAL A 950 -3.36 55.72 141.90
CA VAL A 950 -2.40 56.29 142.86
C VAL A 950 -1.03 55.68 142.59
N LEU A 951 -0.04 56.53 142.31
CA LEU A 951 1.36 56.14 142.10
C LEU A 951 2.17 56.59 143.31
N ARG A 952 2.60 55.66 144.16
CA ARG A 952 3.40 55.93 145.37
C ARG A 952 4.89 55.91 144.99
N GLY A 953 5.44 57.07 144.67
CA GLY A 953 6.82 57.24 144.21
C GLY A 953 6.96 57.85 142.81
N ILE A 954 7.93 58.76 142.67
CA ILE A 954 8.32 59.36 141.40
C ILE A 954 8.96 58.27 140.50
N GLY A 955 8.69 58.32 139.20
CA GLY A 955 9.15 57.33 138.22
C GLY A 955 8.28 56.07 138.10
N LYS A 956 7.32 55.85 139.02
CA LYS A 956 6.37 54.73 138.90
C LYS A 956 5.42 54.93 137.73
N ASN A 957 5.05 53.81 137.10
CA ASN A 957 4.28 53.78 135.86
C ASN A 957 2.96 53.02 136.01
N TYR A 958 1.95 53.38 135.20
CA TYR A 958 0.69 52.65 135.08
C TYR A 958 0.22 52.56 133.62
N GLN A 959 -0.12 51.36 133.15
CA GLN A 959 -0.66 51.17 131.80
C GLN A 959 -2.18 51.33 131.80
N LEU A 960 -2.68 52.43 131.23
CA LEU A 960 -4.11 52.65 131.04
C LEU A 960 -4.61 51.76 129.90
N LYS A 961 -5.57 50.87 130.19
CA LYS A 961 -6.22 50.00 129.18
C LYS A 961 -7.53 50.64 128.74
N VAL A 962 -7.69 50.81 127.43
CA VAL A 962 -8.86 51.45 126.82
C VAL A 962 -9.54 50.48 125.86
N LYS A 963 -10.82 50.17 126.08
CA LYS A 963 -11.64 49.42 125.13
C LYS A 963 -12.55 50.37 124.36
N LYS A 964 -12.40 50.40 123.03
CA LYS A 964 -13.35 51.08 122.12
C LYS A 964 -14.55 50.18 121.83
N ILE A 965 -15.75 50.76 121.84
CA ILE A 965 -17.00 50.06 121.56
C ILE A 965 -17.72 50.79 120.42
N PRO A 966 -18.06 50.12 119.32
CA PRO A 966 -17.70 48.73 118.99
C PRO A 966 -16.20 48.54 118.73
N VAL A 967 -15.68 47.33 118.94
CA VAL A 967 -14.24 47.02 118.83
C VAL A 967 -13.72 47.25 117.39
N LYS A 968 -14.54 46.97 116.37
CA LYS A 968 -14.20 47.15 114.95
C LYS A 968 -14.29 48.61 114.45
N ALA A 969 -14.50 49.58 115.33
CA ALA A 969 -14.54 50.98 114.93
C ALA A 969 -13.20 51.42 114.31
N ASN A 970 -13.26 52.20 113.23
CA ASN A 970 -12.10 52.56 112.41
C ASN A 970 -11.28 53.75 112.98
N GLU A 971 -11.77 54.45 114.00
CA GLU A 971 -11.10 55.64 114.57
C GLU A 971 -9.92 55.27 115.49
N LYS A 972 -8.90 56.14 115.53
CA LYS A 972 -7.69 56.01 116.38
C LYS A 972 -7.94 56.58 117.79
N ILE A 973 -7.20 56.07 118.79
CA ILE A 973 -7.22 56.56 120.18
C ILE A 973 -6.03 57.48 120.44
N ILE A 974 -6.25 58.59 121.15
CA ILE A 974 -5.29 59.65 121.46
C ILE A 974 -5.32 59.92 122.98
N TYR A 975 -4.17 60.14 123.62
CA TYR A 975 -4.05 60.39 125.06
C TYR A 975 -3.48 61.80 125.33
N LYS A 976 -3.99 62.49 126.37
CA LYS A 976 -3.51 63.82 126.82
C LYS A 976 -3.44 63.90 128.33
N THR A 977 -2.43 64.55 128.90
CA THR A 977 -2.32 64.84 130.35
C THR A 977 -2.67 66.30 130.64
N SER A 978 -3.39 66.57 131.73
CA SER A 978 -3.71 67.94 132.15
C SER A 978 -2.54 68.67 132.81
N ARG A 979 -1.60 67.92 133.41
CA ARG A 979 -0.41 68.48 134.08
C ARG A 979 0.77 67.54 133.83
N SER A 980 1.47 67.76 132.72
CA SER A 980 2.62 66.95 132.29
C SER A 980 3.77 66.95 133.30
N LYS A 981 3.91 68.00 134.11
CA LYS A 981 4.89 68.08 135.21
C LYS A 981 4.56 67.12 136.37
N ILE A 982 3.30 66.70 136.54
CA ILE A 982 2.86 65.76 137.59
C ILE A 982 2.89 64.33 137.07
N ALA A 983 2.30 64.08 135.89
CA ALA A 983 2.44 62.80 135.18
C ALA A 983 2.30 62.98 133.66
N THR A 984 3.03 62.17 132.89
CA THR A 984 2.95 62.10 131.41
C THR A 984 2.25 60.83 130.94
N VAL A 985 1.75 60.82 129.69
CA VAL A 985 1.12 59.64 129.06
C VAL A 985 1.63 59.43 127.63
N SER A 986 1.94 58.19 127.23
CA SER A 986 2.36 57.85 125.85
C SER A 986 1.16 57.69 124.89
N ASN A 987 1.43 57.59 123.58
CA ASN A 987 0.43 57.28 122.55
C ASN A 987 -0.22 55.89 122.73
N GLN A 988 0.38 55.01 123.54
CA GLN A 988 -0.15 53.70 123.90
C GLN A 988 -0.83 53.68 125.29
N GLY A 989 -0.89 54.82 125.99
CA GLY A 989 -1.58 54.93 127.28
C GLY A 989 -0.75 54.59 128.53
N LYS A 990 0.58 54.49 128.41
CA LYS A 990 1.48 54.30 129.57
C LYS A 990 1.66 55.64 130.30
N ILE A 991 1.26 55.69 131.57
CA ILE A 991 1.31 56.88 132.43
C ILE A 991 2.55 56.80 133.34
N THR A 992 3.29 57.89 133.49
CA THR A 992 4.52 57.96 134.30
C THR A 992 4.44 59.10 135.32
N ALA A 993 4.65 58.81 136.60
CA ALA A 993 4.69 59.79 137.68
C ALA A 993 5.99 60.61 137.63
N LYS A 994 5.87 61.95 137.68
CA LYS A 994 7.01 62.87 137.63
C LYS A 994 7.18 63.72 138.89
N LYS A 995 6.08 64.20 139.49
CA LYS A 995 6.11 65.03 140.70
C LYS A 995 4.88 64.77 141.55
N ARG A 996 5.01 64.86 142.87
CA ARG A 996 3.89 64.79 143.82
C ARG A 996 2.78 65.76 143.44
N GLY A 997 1.53 65.31 143.54
CA GLY A 997 0.35 66.09 143.19
C GLY A 997 -0.70 65.29 142.43
N THR A 998 -1.74 65.98 141.94
CA THR A 998 -2.83 65.35 141.20
C THR A 998 -2.97 65.93 139.79
N CYS A 999 -3.23 65.06 138.81
CA CYS A 999 -3.53 65.43 137.42
C CYS A 999 -4.57 64.49 136.79
N VAL A 1000 -5.03 64.79 135.58
CA VAL A 1000 -6.04 63.99 134.85
C VAL A 1000 -5.49 63.60 133.49
N ILE A 1001 -5.58 62.31 133.15
CA ILE A 1001 -5.34 61.82 131.79
C ILE A 1001 -6.67 61.74 131.05
N THR A 1002 -6.76 62.38 129.88
CA THR A 1002 -7.91 62.34 128.97
C THR A 1002 -7.58 61.46 127.77
N VAL A 1003 -8.41 60.44 127.54
CA VAL A 1003 -8.39 59.57 126.37
C VAL A 1003 -9.45 60.04 125.38
N ILE A 1004 -9.08 60.19 124.10
CA ILE A 1004 -9.93 60.70 123.02
C ILE A 1004 -9.98 59.67 121.90
N GLY A 1005 -11.17 59.34 121.41
CA GLY A 1005 -11.39 58.45 120.29
C GLY A 1005 -12.54 58.98 119.45
N GLY A 1006 -12.23 59.51 118.26
CA GLY A 1006 -13.18 60.31 117.49
C GLY A 1006 -13.70 61.49 118.33
N LYS A 1007 -15.03 61.63 118.43
CA LYS A 1007 -15.70 62.65 119.26
C LYS A 1007 -15.84 62.27 120.74
N LYS A 1008 -15.49 61.04 121.17
CA LYS A 1008 -15.70 60.55 122.54
C LYS A 1008 -14.48 60.77 123.42
N LYS A 1009 -14.69 61.12 124.70
CA LYS A 1009 -13.64 61.35 125.70
C LYS A 1009 -13.89 60.53 126.96
N ALA A 1010 -12.83 60.02 127.59
CA ALA A 1010 -12.87 59.43 128.92
C ALA A 1010 -11.69 59.96 129.76
N ARG A 1011 -11.87 60.10 131.08
CA ARG A 1011 -10.89 60.71 131.97
C ARG A 1011 -10.55 59.77 133.14
N VAL A 1012 -9.29 59.78 133.56
CA VAL A 1012 -8.81 59.08 134.75
C VAL A 1012 -8.00 60.05 135.61
N LYS A 1013 -8.28 60.10 136.92
CA LYS A 1013 -7.54 60.93 137.88
C LYS A 1013 -6.28 60.19 138.33
N ILE A 1014 -5.14 60.87 138.30
CA ILE A 1014 -3.85 60.35 138.74
C ILE A 1014 -3.40 61.13 139.97
N THR A 1015 -3.05 60.42 141.04
CA THR A 1015 -2.48 61.00 142.26
C THR A 1015 -1.09 60.43 142.47
N VAL A 1016 -0.08 61.29 142.49
CA VAL A 1016 1.31 60.91 142.78
C VAL A 1016 1.58 61.27 144.25
N LYS A 1017 1.86 60.25 145.06
CA LYS A 1017 2.20 60.38 146.48
C LYS A 1017 3.69 60.19 146.72
#